data_AF-A0A926RR67-F1
#
_entry.id   AF-A0A926RR67-F1
#
_cell.length_a   1.000
_cell.length_b   1.000
_cell.length_c   1.000
_cell.angle_alpha   90.00
_cell.angle_beta   90.00
_cell.angle_gamma   90.00
#
_symmetry.space_group_name_H-M   'P 1'
#
loop_
_entity.id
_entity.type
_entity.pdbx_description
1 polymer ?
#
loop_
_entity_poly.entity_id
_entity_poly.type
_entity_poly.pdbx_seq_one_letter_code
_entity_poly.pdbx_strand_id
1 'polypeptide(L)'
;MSENTSKIYPENVYNDKARDTEQYDVVLLQLPLWGPYHPPLAHGLLKSYLNHNGISCKTIDINAHVYTTRGKKYFDFWHVKYSQTDKLFIREPMVEMYKDFRTLMLYYMNEIKRANPIVVGCSVFDSSRILTEVFLDDLRRHIPGIKHVLGGPGVAHFMKNTDSLLTLDHIDAVCQDEGENAIVDYVKAVKSNSGEPVAGIVYKKDGKIITGPPSAYKGKLDTLPYPDFEGANLQHYIRRTLPLYSSRGCVNKCNYCSAIGFMTNKRYPFRFRSGKRMFDEVVYFKKIYPQVEEIRMANNIDNGKMSALDEFCDLMIESGLNDELTWTMESSVVRKEMRKPVYEKMRKAGCTFLTYGVETPAEHLLEKVGKTLALQKGVDLPAILREGKEAGIDLTINIMIGLPGETEEDFQHLCRFLEENKNALIMVNPAIQFCEYYPGSSGNANPEKIGIDMSKGTLMWETKDGTNTYLVRMDRFERFANLLKKLKIDNFFQIEEIFDKHQRLFEYYYVSKDAKNAAIEYNQIPKEDLTEETTAKFLEITTGDRTALDKYIQKQKNLQVAKLEDYVTFRGSIDDDFVNESLSNFINDYVKIKPYDREYPIHEWKHKIRKVLLVTSGYNKIEYLINDILLSLNKIDKAVVTAYNLKTSTTNKFELIKESFDELSSYIEKTNKGMENIFSVFSRKVNKTNYYYKKVNKMMNLFVEGVDAINGNQQGSSMNGSNNKKLNSILKELYNLANSIDENENRVFSKLMWETHFFAFYNRVVGYRNTERGIIMLHTVIDFLLKKMIVLRDKKAALDIPKSKKTNDFFKPTEDSNPVYAGKI
;
A
#
# COMPACT_ATOMS: atom_id res chain seq x y z
N MET A 1 2.08 35.40 -2.76
CA MET A 1 2.79 35.05 -4.01
C MET A 1 1.82 34.36 -4.96
N SER A 2 0.82 35.09 -5.48
CA SER A 2 -0.38 34.48 -6.09
C SER A 2 -0.52 34.67 -7.61
N GLU A 3 0.35 35.44 -8.27
CA GLU A 3 0.11 35.90 -9.65
C GLU A 3 1.14 35.42 -10.70
N ASN A 4 2.30 34.89 -10.28
CA ASN A 4 3.37 34.48 -11.20
C ASN A 4 3.44 32.97 -11.48
N THR A 5 2.64 32.14 -10.80
CA THR A 5 2.59 30.68 -11.04
C THR A 5 1.92 30.30 -12.36
N SER A 6 1.21 31.22 -13.01
CA SER A 6 0.44 30.96 -14.24
C SER A 6 1.28 30.91 -15.52
N LYS A 7 2.56 31.32 -15.50
CA LYS A 7 3.38 31.52 -16.71
C LYS A 7 4.57 30.57 -16.89
N ILE A 8 4.77 29.60 -16.00
CA ILE A 8 5.93 28.68 -16.02
C ILE A 8 5.55 27.26 -16.50
N TYR A 9 4.25 26.94 -16.54
CA TYR A 9 3.75 25.64 -16.98
C TYR A 9 3.34 25.67 -18.46
N PRO A 10 4.08 25.02 -19.38
CA PRO A 10 3.50 24.65 -20.68
C PRO A 10 2.33 23.68 -20.45
N GLU A 11 1.27 23.78 -21.26
CA GLU A 11 0.05 22.96 -21.17
C GLU A 11 0.29 21.52 -21.68
N ASN A 12 1.22 20.81 -21.05
CA ASN A 12 1.63 19.47 -21.44
C ASN A 12 0.60 18.39 -21.03
N VAL A 13 -0.50 18.39 -21.78
CA VAL A 13 -1.28 17.21 -22.18
C VAL A 13 -1.71 16.29 -21.03
N TYR A 14 -2.59 16.80 -20.16
CA TYR A 14 -3.65 15.94 -19.61
C TYR A 14 -4.80 15.87 -20.62
N ASN A 15 -4.78 14.82 -21.44
CA ASN A 15 -5.86 14.52 -22.37
C ASN A 15 -6.96 13.78 -21.58
N ASP A 16 -7.81 14.53 -20.88
CA ASP A 16 -8.78 14.03 -19.88
C ASP A 16 -9.81 13.02 -20.44
N LYS A 17 -9.84 12.85 -21.78
CA LYS A 17 -10.60 11.86 -22.55
C LYS A 17 -10.60 10.44 -21.97
N ALA A 18 -9.57 10.03 -21.23
CA ALA A 18 -9.53 8.72 -20.59
C ALA A 18 -10.69 8.48 -19.60
N ARG A 19 -11.21 9.54 -18.95
CA ARG A 19 -12.26 9.41 -17.91
C ARG A 19 -13.64 9.08 -18.46
N ASP A 20 -13.94 9.46 -19.70
CA ASP A 20 -15.20 9.17 -20.40
C ASP A 20 -15.08 8.00 -21.41
N THR A 21 -14.15 7.06 -21.19
CA THR A 21 -14.00 5.88 -22.06
C THR A 21 -14.94 4.74 -21.66
N GLU A 22 -15.74 4.26 -22.63
CA GLU A 22 -16.50 2.99 -22.51
C GLU A 22 -15.58 1.75 -22.48
N GLN A 23 -14.33 1.91 -22.91
CA GLN A 23 -13.34 0.84 -22.96
C GLN A 23 -11.91 1.37 -22.75
N TYR A 24 -11.15 0.73 -21.85
CA TYR A 24 -9.71 0.95 -21.71
C TYR A 24 -8.92 0.03 -22.67
N ASP A 25 -7.78 0.51 -23.14
CA ASP A 25 -6.83 -0.33 -23.87
C ASP A 25 -6.03 -1.21 -22.92
N VAL A 26 -5.56 -0.63 -21.81
CA VAL A 26 -4.67 -1.27 -20.85
C VAL A 26 -5.18 -1.05 -19.42
N VAL A 27 -5.20 -2.14 -18.64
CA VAL A 27 -5.22 -2.10 -17.18
C VAL A 27 -3.87 -2.60 -16.65
N LEU A 28 -3.15 -1.74 -15.94
CA LEU A 28 -1.91 -2.10 -15.25
C LEU A 28 -2.22 -2.52 -13.81
N LEU A 29 -1.80 -3.72 -13.42
CA LEU A 29 -2.06 -4.30 -12.10
C LEU A 29 -0.79 -4.39 -11.25
N GLN A 30 -0.87 -3.90 -10.01
CA GLN A 30 0.07 -4.28 -8.94
C GLN A 30 -0.58 -5.29 -8.00
N LEU A 31 -0.26 -6.56 -8.20
CA LEU A 31 -0.57 -7.63 -7.24
C LEU A 31 0.52 -7.72 -6.16
N PRO A 32 0.24 -8.38 -5.01
CA PRO A 32 1.30 -8.74 -4.07
C PRO A 32 2.35 -9.65 -4.72
N LEU A 33 3.60 -9.67 -4.24
CA LEU A 33 4.13 -9.00 -3.06
C LEU A 33 5.06 -7.84 -3.46
N TRP A 34 4.61 -6.60 -3.22
CA TRP A 34 5.38 -5.37 -3.44
C TRP A 34 5.51 -4.57 -2.13
N GLY A 35 6.64 -3.88 -1.95
CA GLY A 35 6.98 -3.17 -0.71
C GLY A 35 5.90 -2.14 -0.29
N PRO A 36 5.40 -2.19 0.95
CA PRO A 36 4.24 -1.39 1.38
C PRO A 36 4.58 0.08 1.71
N TYR A 37 5.72 0.60 1.24
CA TYR A 37 6.24 1.93 1.60
C TYR A 37 5.88 3.03 0.57
N HIS A 38 5.83 2.70 -0.72
CA HIS A 38 5.45 3.63 -1.79
C HIS A 38 4.93 2.86 -3.02
N PRO A 39 4.12 3.47 -3.91
CA PRO A 39 3.63 2.80 -5.11
C PRO A 39 4.74 2.49 -6.12
N PRO A 40 4.55 1.46 -6.97
CA PRO A 40 5.52 1.06 -7.99
C PRO A 40 5.68 2.14 -9.08
N LEU A 41 6.90 2.69 -9.20
CA LEU A 41 7.26 3.72 -10.19
C LEU A 41 6.88 3.31 -11.63
N ALA A 42 7.10 2.03 -11.97
CA ALA A 42 6.87 1.49 -13.30
C ALA A 42 5.42 1.66 -13.76
N HIS A 43 4.43 1.43 -12.89
CA HIS A 43 3.01 1.56 -13.26
C HIS A 43 2.61 3.02 -13.47
N GLY A 44 3.06 3.94 -12.61
CA GLY A 44 2.76 5.36 -12.78
C GLY A 44 3.38 5.94 -14.05
N LEU A 45 4.62 5.54 -14.38
CA LEU A 45 5.32 6.00 -15.57
C LEU A 45 4.78 5.36 -16.86
N LEU A 46 4.40 4.08 -16.83
CA LEU A 46 3.74 3.44 -17.97
C LEU A 46 2.32 4.00 -18.19
N LYS A 47 1.54 4.28 -17.14
CA LYS A 47 0.20 4.89 -17.27
C LYS A 47 0.27 6.21 -18.06
N SER A 48 1.16 7.12 -17.66
CA SER A 48 1.26 8.42 -18.33
C SER A 48 1.92 8.31 -19.71
N TYR A 49 2.88 7.40 -19.92
CA TYR A 49 3.45 7.15 -21.25
C TYR A 49 2.42 6.59 -22.24
N LEU A 50 1.62 5.60 -21.82
CA LEU A 50 0.56 5.01 -22.64
C LEU A 50 -0.50 6.05 -23.01
N ASN A 51 -1.02 6.79 -22.02
CA ASN A 51 -2.02 7.84 -22.24
C ASN A 51 -1.48 8.96 -23.17
N HIS A 52 -0.21 9.35 -23.02
CA HIS A 52 0.44 10.33 -23.91
C HIS A 52 0.56 9.84 -25.37
N ASN A 53 0.71 8.53 -25.56
CA ASN A 53 0.76 7.89 -26.89
C ASN A 53 -0.62 7.44 -27.41
N GLY A 54 -1.72 7.90 -26.80
CA GLY A 54 -3.09 7.62 -27.23
C GLY A 54 -3.60 6.21 -26.90
N ILE A 55 -2.96 5.52 -25.96
CA ILE A 55 -3.36 4.20 -25.45
C ILE A 55 -4.01 4.39 -24.07
N SER A 56 -5.32 4.18 -23.95
CA SER A 56 -6.07 4.48 -22.71
C SER A 56 -5.70 3.52 -21.58
N CYS A 57 -5.12 4.04 -20.50
CA CYS A 57 -4.55 3.25 -19.42
C CYS A 57 -5.14 3.57 -18.03
N LYS A 58 -5.74 2.55 -17.38
CA LYS A 58 -6.12 2.54 -15.96
C LYS A 58 -5.05 1.77 -15.16
N THR A 59 -4.78 2.20 -13.93
CA THR A 59 -3.92 1.49 -12.97
C THR A 59 -4.76 1.00 -11.80
N ILE A 60 -4.50 -0.22 -11.31
CA ILE A 60 -5.15 -0.79 -10.13
C ILE A 60 -4.09 -1.38 -9.20
N ASP A 61 -3.94 -0.79 -8.02
CA ASP A 61 -3.13 -1.32 -6.93
C ASP A 61 -3.97 -2.22 -6.01
N ILE A 62 -3.63 -3.50 -6.04
CA ILE A 62 -4.21 -4.55 -5.18
C ILE A 62 -3.27 -4.80 -3.98
N ASN A 63 -1.96 -4.73 -4.19
CA ASN A 63 -0.93 -4.98 -3.19
C ASN A 63 -1.12 -4.20 -1.88
N ALA A 64 -1.21 -2.87 -1.94
CA ALA A 64 -1.29 -2.05 -0.73
C ALA A 64 -2.62 -2.26 0.01
N HIS A 65 -3.70 -2.55 -0.72
CA HIS A 65 -5.00 -2.86 -0.14
C HIS A 65 -5.00 -4.23 0.53
N VAL A 66 -4.39 -5.25 -0.07
CA VAL A 66 -4.20 -6.57 0.56
C VAL A 66 -3.31 -6.46 1.80
N TYR A 67 -2.18 -5.75 1.72
CA TYR A 67 -1.29 -5.54 2.87
C TYR A 67 -2.04 -4.92 4.06
N THR A 68 -2.81 -3.87 3.83
CA THR A 68 -3.57 -3.19 4.89
C THR A 68 -4.80 -3.96 5.37
N THR A 69 -5.46 -4.78 4.55
CA THR A 69 -6.69 -5.52 4.93
C THR A 69 -6.48 -6.93 5.45
N ARG A 70 -5.43 -7.62 4.98
CA ARG A 70 -5.15 -9.04 5.24
C ARG A 70 -3.68 -9.34 5.56
N GLY A 71 -2.75 -8.43 5.24
CA GLY A 71 -1.31 -8.63 5.37
C GLY A 71 -0.81 -9.06 6.74
N LYS A 72 -1.53 -8.77 7.85
CA LYS A 72 -1.13 -9.23 9.20
C LYS A 72 -1.03 -10.76 9.36
N LYS A 73 -1.80 -11.58 8.62
CA LYS A 73 -1.64 -13.05 8.64
C LYS A 73 -0.39 -13.51 7.87
N TYR A 74 0.07 -12.68 6.94
CA TYR A 74 1.05 -12.99 5.91
C TYR A 74 2.24 -12.02 5.95
N PHE A 75 2.49 -11.40 7.11
CA PHE A 75 3.38 -10.25 7.28
C PHE A 75 4.80 -10.56 6.79
N ASP A 76 5.25 -11.76 7.13
CA ASP A 76 6.50 -12.41 6.76
C ASP A 76 6.77 -12.44 5.23
N PHE A 77 5.72 -12.43 4.41
CA PHE A 77 5.84 -12.42 2.95
C PHE A 77 6.05 -11.00 2.36
N TRP A 78 5.68 -9.94 3.08
CA TRP A 78 5.95 -8.54 2.68
C TRP A 78 7.26 -7.99 3.26
N HIS A 79 7.80 -8.60 4.33
CA HIS A 79 8.93 -8.08 5.08
C HIS A 79 10.17 -8.96 4.94
N VAL A 80 11.30 -8.34 4.58
CA VAL A 80 12.45 -9.04 4.00
C VAL A 80 13.08 -10.06 4.96
N LYS A 81 12.91 -9.87 6.28
CA LYS A 81 13.35 -10.80 7.34
C LYS A 81 12.92 -12.26 7.10
N TYR A 82 11.77 -12.49 6.45
CA TYR A 82 11.24 -13.83 6.17
C TYR A 82 10.89 -14.06 4.69
N SER A 83 11.13 -13.07 3.82
CA SER A 83 10.92 -13.20 2.37
C SER A 83 11.91 -14.13 1.67
N GLN A 84 12.94 -14.62 2.36
CA GLN A 84 13.84 -15.67 1.87
C GLN A 84 13.37 -17.09 2.23
N THR A 85 12.15 -17.26 2.75
CA THR A 85 11.54 -18.60 2.82
C THR A 85 11.17 -19.09 1.42
N ASP A 86 11.55 -20.33 1.08
CA ASP A 86 11.26 -20.96 -0.23
C ASP A 86 9.77 -20.95 -0.59
N LYS A 87 8.91 -20.78 0.42
CA LYS A 87 7.47 -20.55 0.32
C LYS A 87 7.07 -19.47 -0.70
N LEU A 88 7.89 -18.44 -0.96
CA LEU A 88 7.64 -17.47 -2.04
C LEU A 88 7.79 -18.05 -3.45
N PHE A 89 8.60 -19.08 -3.59
CA PHE A 89 8.94 -19.73 -4.85
C PHE A 89 8.27 -21.10 -5.01
N ILE A 90 7.39 -21.48 -4.07
CA ILE A 90 6.54 -22.69 -4.12
C ILE A 90 5.10 -22.28 -4.40
N ARG A 91 4.41 -23.02 -5.29
CA ARG A 91 3.06 -22.66 -5.73
C ARG A 91 1.98 -22.83 -4.65
N GLU A 92 1.96 -23.93 -3.90
CA GLU A 92 0.95 -24.18 -2.86
C GLU A 92 0.81 -23.02 -1.82
N PRO A 93 1.86 -22.54 -1.14
CA PRO A 93 1.72 -21.45 -0.17
C PRO A 93 1.15 -20.16 -0.77
N MET A 94 1.46 -19.88 -2.04
CA MET A 94 0.91 -18.74 -2.77
C MET A 94 -0.56 -18.96 -3.17
N VAL A 95 -0.99 -20.19 -3.46
CA VAL A 95 -2.39 -20.55 -3.72
C VAL A 95 -3.25 -20.48 -2.44
N GLU A 96 -2.75 -20.98 -1.31
CA GLU A 96 -3.44 -20.84 -0.01
C GLU A 96 -3.51 -19.37 0.44
N MET A 97 -2.44 -18.59 0.22
CA MET A 97 -2.47 -17.14 0.45
C MET A 97 -3.48 -16.43 -0.48
N TYR A 98 -3.53 -16.82 -1.76
CA TYR A 98 -4.50 -16.28 -2.72
C TYR A 98 -5.96 -16.55 -2.29
N LYS A 99 -6.25 -17.77 -1.85
CA LYS A 99 -7.57 -18.22 -1.38
C LYS A 99 -8.10 -17.34 -0.24
N ASP A 100 -7.26 -17.03 0.76
CA ASP A 100 -7.57 -16.09 1.85
C ASP A 100 -7.87 -14.65 1.37
N PHE A 101 -7.37 -14.28 0.20
CA PHE A 101 -7.58 -12.96 -0.43
C PHE A 101 -8.69 -12.98 -1.50
N ARG A 102 -9.27 -14.14 -1.83
CA ARG A 102 -10.05 -14.31 -3.07
C ARG A 102 -11.27 -13.41 -3.17
N THR A 103 -11.98 -13.15 -2.06
CA THR A 103 -13.10 -12.17 -2.01
C THR A 103 -12.67 -10.78 -2.52
N LEU A 104 -11.46 -10.35 -2.17
CA LEU A 104 -10.91 -9.06 -2.60
C LEU A 104 -10.41 -9.12 -4.05
N MET A 105 -9.85 -10.26 -4.47
CA MET A 105 -9.48 -10.49 -5.86
C MET A 105 -10.70 -10.43 -6.79
N LEU A 106 -11.83 -11.07 -6.41
CA LEU A 106 -13.10 -11.02 -7.14
C LEU A 106 -13.67 -9.58 -7.24
N TYR A 107 -13.56 -8.78 -6.19
CA TYR A 107 -13.89 -7.35 -6.26
C TYR A 107 -13.06 -6.62 -7.32
N TYR A 108 -11.75 -6.86 -7.35
CA TYR A 108 -10.88 -6.26 -8.37
C TYR A 108 -11.09 -6.84 -9.78
N MET A 109 -11.47 -8.11 -9.92
CA MET A 109 -11.92 -8.67 -11.20
C MET A 109 -13.16 -7.95 -11.73
N ASN A 110 -14.11 -7.58 -10.87
CA ASN A 110 -15.26 -6.76 -11.26
C ASN A 110 -14.83 -5.34 -11.69
N GLU A 111 -13.83 -4.73 -11.03
CA GLU A 111 -13.24 -3.45 -11.47
C GLU A 111 -12.45 -3.52 -12.78
N ILE A 112 -11.94 -4.71 -13.13
CA ILE A 112 -11.36 -5.02 -14.45
C ILE A 112 -12.48 -5.22 -15.47
N LYS A 113 -13.53 -6.00 -15.15
CA LYS A 113 -14.74 -6.20 -15.98
C LYS A 113 -15.35 -4.86 -16.40
N ARG A 114 -15.47 -3.92 -15.45
CA ARG A 114 -15.97 -2.55 -15.66
C ARG A 114 -15.05 -1.66 -16.49
N ALA A 115 -13.74 -1.90 -16.48
CA ALA A 115 -12.79 -1.20 -17.35
C ALA A 115 -12.71 -1.81 -18.76
N ASN A 116 -13.23 -3.01 -18.96
CA ASN A 116 -13.33 -3.72 -20.24
C ASN A 116 -11.99 -3.79 -21.04
N PRO A 117 -10.82 -4.04 -20.40
CA PRO A 117 -9.54 -3.82 -21.05
C PRO A 117 -9.25 -4.81 -22.17
N ILE A 118 -8.61 -4.33 -23.24
CA ILE A 118 -8.03 -5.21 -24.27
C ILE A 118 -6.83 -5.98 -23.68
N VAL A 119 -6.01 -5.30 -22.87
CA VAL A 119 -4.79 -5.82 -22.25
C VAL A 119 -4.78 -5.61 -20.73
N VAL A 120 -4.42 -6.66 -19.99
CA VAL A 120 -4.00 -6.59 -18.58
C VAL A 120 -2.49 -6.80 -18.51
N GLY A 121 -1.78 -5.82 -17.95
CA GLY A 121 -0.32 -5.83 -17.79
C GLY A 121 0.10 -5.89 -16.32
N CYS A 122 0.96 -6.84 -15.96
CA CYS A 122 1.45 -7.05 -14.60
C CYS A 122 2.98 -6.87 -14.53
N SER A 123 3.45 -5.97 -13.65
CA SER A 123 4.89 -5.82 -13.38
C SER A 123 5.29 -6.78 -12.27
N VAL A 124 6.10 -7.79 -12.59
CA VAL A 124 6.47 -8.89 -11.68
C VAL A 124 7.94 -8.87 -11.30
N PHE A 125 8.16 -9.16 -10.02
CA PHE A 125 9.42 -9.64 -9.45
C PHE A 125 9.20 -11.12 -9.11
N ASP A 126 10.27 -11.88 -8.85
CA ASP A 126 10.09 -13.31 -8.51
C ASP A 126 9.24 -13.53 -7.25
N SER A 127 9.25 -12.58 -6.30
CA SER A 127 8.35 -12.55 -5.12
C SER A 127 6.87 -12.33 -5.44
N SER A 128 6.52 -11.76 -6.60
CA SER A 128 5.12 -11.51 -7.00
C SER A 128 4.65 -12.37 -8.17
N ARG A 129 5.56 -13.11 -8.82
CA ARG A 129 5.29 -13.84 -10.07
C ARG A 129 4.24 -14.94 -9.89
N ILE A 130 4.43 -15.83 -8.92
CA ILE A 130 3.51 -16.98 -8.71
C ILE A 130 2.10 -16.52 -8.35
N LEU A 131 1.96 -15.54 -7.44
CA LEU A 131 0.64 -15.00 -7.09
C LEU A 131 -0.03 -14.28 -8.27
N THR A 132 0.78 -13.65 -9.14
CA THR A 132 0.31 -13.05 -10.39
C THR A 132 -0.17 -14.10 -11.39
N GLU A 133 0.57 -15.20 -11.57
CA GLU A 133 0.12 -16.34 -12.39
C GLU A 133 -1.22 -16.89 -11.88
N VAL A 134 -1.38 -17.12 -10.57
CA VAL A 134 -2.63 -17.61 -9.96
C VAL A 134 -3.80 -16.63 -10.15
N PHE A 135 -3.59 -15.33 -9.98
CA PHE A 135 -4.63 -14.32 -10.25
C PHE A 135 -5.04 -14.29 -11.73
N LEU A 136 -4.08 -14.33 -12.65
CA LEU A 136 -4.35 -14.28 -14.09
C LEU A 136 -5.06 -15.55 -14.59
N ASP A 137 -4.77 -16.70 -13.98
CA ASP A 137 -5.46 -17.97 -14.20
C ASP A 137 -6.93 -17.91 -13.74
N ASP A 138 -7.20 -17.39 -12.55
CA ASP A 138 -8.56 -17.20 -12.02
C ASP A 138 -9.32 -16.13 -12.82
N LEU A 139 -8.68 -15.00 -13.16
CA LEU A 139 -9.21 -13.96 -14.04
C LEU A 139 -9.61 -14.51 -15.41
N ARG A 140 -8.80 -15.37 -16.03
CA ARG A 140 -9.10 -15.93 -17.36
C ARG A 140 -10.34 -16.83 -17.36
N ARG A 141 -10.61 -17.55 -16.26
CA ARG A 141 -11.85 -18.35 -16.11
C ARG A 141 -13.10 -17.46 -16.03
N HIS A 142 -13.00 -16.32 -15.36
CA HIS A 142 -14.14 -15.45 -15.08
C HIS A 142 -14.37 -14.35 -16.13
N ILE A 143 -13.33 -13.89 -16.82
CA ILE A 143 -13.36 -12.83 -17.83
C ILE A 143 -12.46 -13.22 -19.02
N PRO A 144 -12.89 -14.18 -19.85
CA PRO A 144 -12.12 -14.62 -21.02
C PRO A 144 -12.02 -13.53 -22.09
N GLY A 145 -10.94 -13.57 -22.89
CA GLY A 145 -10.71 -12.67 -24.02
C GLY A 145 -9.67 -11.57 -23.78
N ILE A 146 -9.50 -11.13 -22.53
CA ILE A 146 -8.47 -10.14 -22.15
C ILE A 146 -7.07 -10.72 -22.40
N LYS A 147 -6.18 -9.94 -23.03
CA LYS A 147 -4.77 -10.33 -23.24
C LYS A 147 -3.91 -10.06 -22.01
N HIS A 148 -3.23 -11.09 -21.52
CA HIS A 148 -2.43 -11.04 -20.30
C HIS A 148 -0.93 -10.91 -20.63
N VAL A 149 -0.30 -9.88 -20.08
CA VAL A 149 1.11 -9.53 -20.33
C VAL A 149 1.88 -9.45 -19.01
N LEU A 150 2.96 -10.21 -18.89
CA LEU A 150 3.93 -10.04 -17.80
C LEU A 150 5.05 -9.10 -18.25
N GLY A 151 5.59 -8.30 -17.34
CA GLY A 151 6.78 -7.48 -17.56
C GLY A 151 7.55 -7.23 -16.27
N GLY A 152 8.68 -6.53 -16.35
CA GLY A 152 9.51 -6.22 -15.20
C GLY A 152 10.58 -7.29 -14.89
N PRO A 153 11.34 -7.14 -13.78
CA PRO A 153 12.61 -7.84 -13.61
C PRO A 153 12.52 -9.36 -13.59
N GLY A 154 11.46 -9.94 -13.00
CA GLY A 154 11.28 -11.39 -12.89
C GLY A 154 11.02 -12.11 -14.23
N VAL A 155 10.85 -11.38 -15.34
CA VAL A 155 10.60 -11.92 -16.68
C VAL A 155 11.47 -11.27 -17.78
N ALA A 156 12.48 -10.50 -17.39
CA ALA A 156 13.41 -9.88 -18.33
C ALA A 156 14.26 -10.93 -19.06
N HIS A 157 14.70 -10.63 -20.28
CA HIS A 157 15.34 -11.59 -21.22
C HIS A 157 16.48 -12.44 -20.63
N PHE A 158 17.23 -11.94 -19.64
CA PHE A 158 18.32 -12.69 -19.00
C PHE A 158 17.85 -13.84 -18.09
N MET A 159 16.59 -13.83 -17.63
CA MET A 159 16.01 -14.85 -16.74
C MET A 159 15.74 -16.18 -17.44
N LYS A 160 15.67 -16.19 -18.79
CA LYS A 160 15.47 -17.38 -19.64
C LYS A 160 14.21 -18.22 -19.31
N ASN A 161 13.24 -17.64 -18.59
CA ASN A 161 12.01 -18.30 -18.16
C ASN A 161 10.82 -18.08 -19.13
N THR A 162 10.97 -17.22 -20.15
CA THR A 162 9.89 -16.77 -21.04
C THR A 162 9.18 -17.91 -21.75
N ASP A 163 9.88 -18.92 -22.25
CA ASP A 163 9.26 -20.04 -22.96
C ASP A 163 8.36 -20.85 -22.00
N SER A 164 8.83 -21.11 -20.78
CA SER A 164 8.03 -21.77 -19.74
C SER A 164 6.81 -20.94 -19.33
N LEU A 165 6.92 -19.60 -19.27
CA LEU A 165 5.78 -18.73 -18.98
C LEU A 165 4.76 -18.74 -20.13
N LEU A 166 5.21 -18.82 -21.38
CA LEU A 166 4.32 -18.93 -22.54
C LEU A 166 3.70 -20.32 -22.70
N THR A 167 4.19 -21.38 -22.03
CA THR A 167 3.42 -22.64 -21.92
C THR A 167 2.17 -22.53 -21.03
N LEU A 168 2.01 -21.45 -20.24
CA LEU A 168 0.82 -21.24 -19.41
C LEU A 168 -0.31 -20.61 -20.24
N ASP A 169 -1.47 -21.27 -20.30
CA ASP A 169 -2.64 -20.80 -21.08
C ASP A 169 -3.23 -19.46 -20.62
N HIS A 170 -2.91 -19.02 -19.39
CA HIS A 170 -3.31 -17.73 -18.83
C HIS A 170 -2.32 -16.59 -19.05
N ILE A 171 -1.18 -16.82 -19.72
CA ILE A 171 -0.23 -15.77 -20.15
C ILE A 171 -0.20 -15.74 -21.68
N ASP A 172 -0.40 -14.56 -22.30
CA ASP A 172 -0.29 -14.42 -23.76
C ASP A 172 1.05 -13.82 -24.19
N ALA A 173 1.65 -12.94 -23.39
CA ALA A 173 2.89 -12.26 -23.74
C ALA A 173 3.80 -11.94 -22.54
N VAL A 174 5.08 -11.73 -22.85
CA VAL A 174 6.12 -11.29 -21.91
C VAL A 174 6.88 -10.10 -22.51
N CYS A 175 6.91 -9.00 -21.77
CA CYS A 175 7.73 -7.82 -22.05
C CYS A 175 9.09 -8.00 -21.34
N GLN A 176 10.12 -8.35 -22.13
CA GLN A 176 11.45 -8.72 -21.63
C GLN A 176 12.37 -7.53 -21.35
N ASP A 177 11.90 -6.30 -21.62
CA ASP A 177 12.68 -5.08 -21.81
C ASP A 177 11.93 -3.82 -21.30
N GLU A 178 12.44 -2.62 -21.62
CA GLU A 178 11.78 -1.33 -21.34
C GLU A 178 10.40 -1.24 -22.03
N GLY A 179 9.34 -1.18 -21.21
CA GLY A 179 7.96 -1.40 -21.65
C GLY A 179 7.29 -0.24 -22.39
N GLU A 180 7.87 0.96 -22.40
CA GLU A 180 7.24 2.18 -22.91
C GLU A 180 6.75 2.03 -24.37
N ASN A 181 7.66 1.77 -25.31
CA ASN A 181 7.29 1.52 -26.71
C ASN A 181 6.70 0.10 -26.88
N ALA A 182 7.23 -0.87 -26.15
CA ALA A 182 6.91 -2.28 -26.33
C ALA A 182 5.41 -2.58 -26.09
N ILE A 183 4.82 -1.99 -25.03
CA ILE A 183 3.39 -2.14 -24.74
C ILE A 183 2.53 -1.30 -25.70
N VAL A 184 2.96 -0.10 -26.09
CA VAL A 184 2.26 0.73 -27.09
C VAL A 184 2.13 -0.04 -28.42
N ASP A 185 3.22 -0.64 -28.91
CA ASP A 185 3.22 -1.36 -30.18
C ASP A 185 2.55 -2.75 -30.07
N TYR A 186 2.59 -3.40 -28.89
CA TYR A 186 1.81 -4.61 -28.63
C TYR A 186 0.30 -4.35 -28.66
N VAL A 187 -0.19 -3.28 -28.03
CA VAL A 187 -1.61 -2.92 -28.08
C VAL A 187 -2.06 -2.65 -29.52
N LYS A 188 -1.24 -1.97 -30.34
CA LYS A 188 -1.50 -1.81 -31.78
C LYS A 188 -1.55 -3.17 -32.50
N ALA A 189 -0.63 -4.08 -32.21
CA ALA A 189 -0.59 -5.41 -32.80
C ALA A 189 -1.84 -6.24 -32.43
N VAL A 190 -2.29 -6.19 -31.17
CA VAL A 190 -3.53 -6.84 -30.73
C VAL A 190 -4.75 -6.22 -31.42
N LYS A 191 -4.88 -4.88 -31.42
CA LYS A 191 -6.00 -4.17 -32.09
C LYS A 191 -6.11 -4.44 -33.59
N SER A 192 -4.98 -4.59 -34.27
CA SER A 192 -4.92 -4.89 -35.71
C SER A 192 -4.95 -6.39 -36.03
N ASN A 193 -4.95 -7.26 -35.02
CA ASN A 193 -4.68 -8.70 -35.16
C ASN A 193 -3.43 -8.99 -36.02
N SER A 194 -2.36 -8.23 -35.81
CA SER A 194 -1.07 -8.42 -36.48
C SER A 194 -0.40 -9.73 -36.07
N GLY A 195 0.46 -10.28 -36.92
CA GLY A 195 1.35 -11.41 -36.62
C GLY A 195 2.83 -11.01 -36.58
N GLU A 196 3.14 -9.72 -36.64
CA GLU A 196 4.51 -9.23 -36.77
C GLU A 196 5.28 -9.24 -35.44
N PRO A 197 6.63 -9.42 -35.45
CA PRO A 197 7.47 -9.32 -34.27
C PRO A 197 7.44 -7.92 -33.61
N VAL A 198 6.88 -7.81 -32.40
CA VAL A 198 6.79 -6.55 -31.64
C VAL A 198 8.03 -6.37 -30.77
N ALA A 199 8.77 -5.27 -30.93
CA ALA A 199 10.05 -5.08 -30.27
C ALA A 199 9.97 -5.18 -28.73
N GLY A 200 10.78 -6.06 -28.14
CA GLY A 200 10.87 -6.32 -26.70
C GLY A 200 9.75 -7.17 -26.10
N ILE A 201 8.85 -7.70 -26.94
CA ILE A 201 7.76 -8.59 -26.57
C ILE A 201 8.01 -9.98 -27.15
N VAL A 202 7.75 -11.02 -26.37
CA VAL A 202 7.58 -12.40 -26.87
C VAL A 202 6.14 -12.81 -26.58
N TYR A 203 5.38 -13.23 -27.58
CA TYR A 203 3.93 -13.45 -27.44
C TYR A 203 3.41 -14.68 -28.20
N LYS A 204 2.27 -15.20 -27.75
CA LYS A 204 1.52 -16.28 -28.41
C LYS A 204 0.51 -15.72 -29.40
N LYS A 205 0.48 -16.30 -30.60
CA LYS A 205 -0.60 -16.13 -31.58
C LYS A 205 -0.80 -17.43 -32.35
N ASP A 206 -2.06 -17.84 -32.52
CA ASP A 206 -2.47 -18.99 -33.36
C ASP A 206 -1.64 -20.27 -33.09
N GLY A 207 -1.38 -20.56 -31.81
CA GLY A 207 -0.59 -21.69 -31.34
C GLY A 207 0.94 -21.56 -31.48
N LYS A 208 1.44 -20.43 -32.00
CA LYS A 208 2.87 -20.17 -32.23
C LYS A 208 3.40 -19.09 -31.28
N ILE A 209 4.68 -19.20 -30.93
CA ILE A 209 5.42 -18.14 -30.23
C ILE A 209 6.04 -17.21 -31.29
N ILE A 210 5.85 -15.90 -31.11
CA ILE A 210 6.43 -14.84 -31.94
C ILE A 210 7.39 -14.05 -31.05
N THR A 211 8.67 -14.04 -31.43
CA THR A 211 9.75 -13.38 -30.68
C THR A 211 10.10 -12.04 -31.33
N GLY A 212 9.84 -10.96 -30.62
CA GLY A 212 10.23 -9.60 -31.02
C GLY A 212 11.73 -9.38 -31.02
N PRO A 213 12.24 -8.45 -31.86
CA PRO A 213 13.63 -7.99 -31.75
C PRO A 213 13.84 -7.20 -30.44
N PRO A 214 15.09 -7.14 -29.93
CA PRO A 214 15.49 -6.31 -28.80
C PRO A 214 14.93 -4.85 -28.79
N SER A 215 14.15 -4.49 -27.77
CA SER A 215 13.73 -3.10 -27.50
C SER A 215 14.67 -2.36 -26.52
N ALA A 216 14.55 -1.04 -26.48
CA ALA A 216 15.07 -0.11 -25.47
C ALA A 216 14.47 1.29 -25.72
N TYR A 217 14.28 2.11 -24.69
CA TYR A 217 13.82 3.48 -24.84
C TYR A 217 14.96 4.40 -25.34
N LYS A 218 14.84 4.84 -26.59
CA LYS A 218 15.86 5.63 -27.32
C LYS A 218 15.76 7.15 -27.13
N GLY A 219 14.70 7.63 -26.47
CA GLY A 219 14.48 9.06 -26.24
C GLY A 219 15.30 9.63 -25.08
N LYS A 220 15.23 10.94 -24.87
CA LYS A 220 15.73 11.57 -23.63
C LYS A 220 14.80 11.20 -22.48
N LEU A 221 15.34 10.91 -21.29
CA LEU A 221 14.51 10.65 -20.11
C LEU A 221 13.68 11.88 -19.71
N ASP A 222 14.16 13.09 -20.00
CA ASP A 222 13.43 14.33 -19.74
C ASP A 222 12.16 14.51 -20.57
N THR A 223 12.08 13.86 -21.74
CA THR A 223 10.88 13.88 -22.60
C THR A 223 9.82 12.86 -22.21
N LEU A 224 10.04 12.05 -21.17
CA LEU A 224 9.00 11.19 -20.61
C LEU A 224 8.00 12.03 -19.78
N PRO A 225 6.70 11.73 -19.82
CA PRO A 225 5.70 12.40 -18.98
C PRO A 225 5.92 12.11 -17.49
N TYR A 226 5.32 12.92 -16.62
CA TYR A 226 5.34 12.70 -15.17
C TYR A 226 4.60 11.40 -14.81
N PRO A 227 5.07 10.59 -13.85
CA PRO A 227 4.36 9.40 -13.38
C PRO A 227 2.99 9.75 -12.76
N ASP A 228 1.96 8.95 -13.07
CA ASP A 228 0.61 9.15 -12.56
C ASP A 228 0.20 7.99 -11.64
N PHE A 229 0.08 8.29 -10.34
CA PHE A 229 -0.25 7.35 -9.27
C PHE A 229 -1.72 7.38 -8.85
N GLU A 230 -2.64 7.90 -9.67
CA GLU A 230 -4.09 7.98 -9.35
C GLU A 230 -4.71 6.64 -8.93
N GLY A 231 -4.25 5.52 -9.51
CA GLY A 231 -4.72 4.17 -9.14
C GLY A 231 -4.07 3.57 -7.88
N ALA A 232 -3.18 4.28 -7.21
CA ALA A 232 -2.56 3.87 -5.96
C ALA A 232 -3.08 4.74 -4.81
N ASN A 233 -3.93 4.17 -3.95
CA ASN A 233 -4.41 4.89 -2.78
C ASN A 233 -3.27 5.06 -1.76
N LEU A 234 -2.69 6.26 -1.67
CA LEU A 234 -1.59 6.54 -0.73
C LEU A 234 -1.97 6.35 0.76
N GLN A 235 -3.28 6.29 1.10
CA GLN A 235 -3.74 5.93 2.46
C GLN A 235 -3.69 4.40 2.74
N HIS A 236 -3.22 3.60 1.78
CA HIS A 236 -2.91 2.17 1.95
C HIS A 236 -1.41 1.89 2.09
N TYR A 237 -0.55 2.89 1.94
CA TYR A 237 0.90 2.78 2.12
C TYR A 237 1.29 3.19 3.55
N ILE A 238 2.40 2.63 4.06
CA ILE A 238 2.90 2.91 5.43
C ILE A 238 3.33 4.39 5.56
N ARG A 239 3.84 4.96 4.47
CA ARG A 239 4.24 6.37 4.37
C ARG A 239 3.56 7.03 3.18
N ARG A 240 3.43 8.36 3.22
CA ARG A 240 2.95 9.16 2.08
C ARG A 240 4.10 9.52 1.14
N THR A 241 4.83 8.48 0.73
CA THR A 241 6.06 8.58 -0.07
C THR A 241 5.75 8.28 -1.53
N LEU A 242 6.31 9.07 -2.46
CA LEU A 242 6.31 8.74 -3.89
C LEU A 242 7.74 8.47 -4.41
N PRO A 243 7.92 7.56 -5.38
CA PRO A 243 9.21 7.33 -6.00
C PRO A 243 9.54 8.38 -7.07
N LEU A 244 10.79 8.82 -7.09
CA LEU A 244 11.40 9.68 -8.11
C LEU A 244 12.64 8.98 -8.66
N TYR A 245 12.99 9.18 -9.94
CA TYR A 245 14.23 8.62 -10.51
C TYR A 245 15.12 9.72 -11.12
N SER A 246 16.42 9.64 -10.89
CA SER A 246 17.44 10.48 -11.52
C SER A 246 17.98 9.85 -12.81
N SER A 247 17.89 8.53 -12.96
CA SER A 247 18.58 7.80 -14.02
C SER A 247 17.98 6.42 -14.36
N ARG A 248 18.49 5.83 -15.45
CA ARG A 248 18.31 4.41 -15.80
C ARG A 248 19.65 3.77 -16.10
N GLY A 249 19.80 2.51 -15.70
CA GLY A 249 21.10 1.81 -15.67
C GLY A 249 22.04 2.35 -14.60
N CYS A 250 23.31 1.96 -14.67
CA CYS A 250 24.36 2.41 -13.75
C CYS A 250 25.67 2.72 -14.51
N VAL A 251 26.56 3.47 -13.86
CA VAL A 251 27.89 3.84 -14.39
C VAL A 251 28.99 2.85 -14.02
N ASN A 252 28.80 2.06 -12.96
CA ASN A 252 29.66 0.92 -12.61
C ASN A 252 29.26 -0.34 -13.38
N LYS A 253 30.14 -1.35 -13.40
CA LYS A 253 29.91 -2.65 -14.03
C LYS A 253 30.26 -3.80 -13.06
N CYS A 254 29.80 -3.65 -11.82
CA CYS A 254 30.02 -4.57 -10.71
C CYS A 254 29.72 -6.03 -11.09
N ASN A 255 30.72 -6.91 -11.08
CA ASN A 255 30.62 -8.23 -11.68
C ASN A 255 29.57 -9.15 -11.03
N TYR A 256 29.21 -8.89 -9.77
CA TYR A 256 28.19 -9.57 -8.97
C TYR A 256 26.76 -9.05 -9.22
N CYS A 257 26.61 -7.89 -9.84
CA CYS A 257 25.32 -7.20 -9.92
C CYS A 257 24.44 -7.72 -11.06
N SER A 258 23.28 -8.30 -10.71
CA SER A 258 22.27 -8.78 -11.68
C SER A 258 21.68 -7.66 -12.55
N ALA A 259 21.73 -6.39 -12.11
CA ALA A 259 21.30 -5.24 -12.92
C ALA A 259 22.11 -5.06 -14.21
N ILE A 260 23.27 -5.71 -14.37
CA ILE A 260 23.98 -5.81 -15.66
C ILE A 260 23.13 -6.53 -16.71
N GLY A 261 22.39 -7.58 -16.31
CA GLY A 261 21.58 -8.40 -17.20
C GLY A 261 20.45 -7.64 -17.88
N PHE A 262 19.79 -6.70 -17.18
CA PHE A 262 18.57 -6.03 -17.67
C PHE A 262 18.59 -4.50 -17.69
N MET A 263 19.53 -3.83 -17.02
CA MET A 263 19.56 -2.35 -16.96
C MET A 263 20.94 -1.71 -17.24
N THR A 264 22.06 -2.43 -17.17
CA THR A 264 23.40 -1.83 -17.18
C THR A 264 24.34 -2.58 -18.13
N ASN A 265 24.18 -2.37 -19.44
CA ASN A 265 25.06 -2.97 -20.46
C ASN A 265 25.05 -2.12 -21.76
N LYS A 266 25.65 -2.61 -22.87
CA LYS A 266 25.71 -1.86 -24.15
C LYS A 266 24.33 -1.45 -24.70
N ARG A 267 23.29 -2.21 -24.38
CA ARG A 267 21.91 -2.04 -24.82
C ARG A 267 21.13 -1.06 -23.94
N TYR A 268 21.47 -1.05 -22.65
CA TYR A 268 20.93 -0.17 -21.62
C TYR A 268 22.07 0.67 -21.03
N PRO A 269 22.54 1.71 -21.73
CA PRO A 269 23.54 2.62 -21.21
C PRO A 269 22.96 3.48 -20.09
N PHE A 270 23.85 3.99 -19.23
CA PHE A 270 23.48 4.99 -18.23
C PHE A 270 22.88 6.23 -18.89
N ARG A 271 21.61 6.51 -18.58
CA ARG A 271 20.84 7.68 -19.03
C ARG A 271 20.38 8.42 -17.78
N PHE A 272 20.44 9.74 -17.77
CA PHE A 272 20.07 10.57 -16.61
C PHE A 272 19.03 11.63 -16.98
N ARG A 273 18.36 12.19 -15.97
CA ARG A 273 17.50 13.38 -16.06
C ARG A 273 18.23 14.64 -15.63
N SER A 274 17.80 15.81 -16.09
CA SER A 274 18.23 17.10 -15.53
C SER A 274 17.70 17.27 -14.09
N GLY A 275 18.39 18.08 -13.28
CA GLY A 275 17.91 18.47 -11.96
C GLY A 275 16.60 19.24 -12.04
N LYS A 276 16.46 20.13 -13.04
CA LYS A 276 15.21 20.80 -13.38
C LYS A 276 14.07 19.83 -13.65
N ARG A 277 14.30 18.78 -14.44
CA ARG A 277 13.26 17.77 -14.73
C ARG A 277 12.88 16.94 -13.49
N MET A 278 13.81 16.67 -12.57
CA MET A 278 13.50 16.02 -11.29
C MET A 278 12.68 16.95 -10.39
N PHE A 279 13.06 18.22 -10.29
CA PHE A 279 12.35 19.24 -9.52
C PHE A 279 10.91 19.46 -10.03
N ASP A 280 10.73 19.59 -11.35
CA ASP A 280 9.42 19.78 -11.98
C ASP A 280 8.46 18.60 -11.69
N GLU A 281 9.00 17.38 -11.50
CA GLU A 281 8.22 16.21 -11.10
C GLU A 281 7.78 16.25 -9.64
N VAL A 282 8.61 16.79 -8.74
CA VAL A 282 8.25 17.03 -7.34
C VAL A 282 7.19 18.13 -7.21
N VAL A 283 7.32 19.23 -7.98
CA VAL A 283 6.29 20.29 -8.08
C VAL A 283 4.97 19.71 -8.58
N TYR A 284 5.02 18.88 -9.64
CA TYR A 284 3.85 18.15 -10.13
C TYR A 284 3.25 17.21 -9.07
N PHE A 285 4.06 16.44 -8.35
CA PHE A 285 3.59 15.54 -7.30
C PHE A 285 2.91 16.29 -6.15
N LYS A 286 3.47 17.39 -5.64
CA LYS A 286 2.81 18.18 -4.57
C LYS A 286 1.52 18.86 -5.06
N LYS A 287 1.42 19.20 -6.36
CA LYS A 287 0.19 19.74 -6.97
C LYS A 287 -0.94 18.72 -7.08
N ILE A 288 -0.65 17.47 -7.46
CA ILE A 288 -1.66 16.43 -7.72
C ILE A 288 -1.92 15.55 -6.49
N TYR A 289 -0.90 15.36 -5.65
CA TYR A 289 -0.93 14.55 -4.42
C TYR A 289 -0.45 15.41 -3.23
N PRO A 290 -1.20 16.45 -2.81
CA PRO A 290 -0.78 17.39 -1.77
C PRO A 290 -0.50 16.73 -0.41
N GLN A 291 -1.01 15.52 -0.18
CA GLN A 291 -0.70 14.69 0.99
C GLN A 291 0.71 14.06 0.97
N VAL A 292 1.52 14.25 -0.07
CA VAL A 292 2.88 13.67 -0.14
C VAL A 292 3.83 14.42 0.77
N GLU A 293 4.53 13.64 1.59
CA GLU A 293 5.41 14.10 2.69
C GLU A 293 6.89 13.77 2.43
N GLU A 294 7.16 12.73 1.63
CA GLU A 294 8.51 12.22 1.35
C GLU A 294 8.65 11.81 -0.13
N ILE A 295 9.85 11.96 -0.69
CA ILE A 295 10.22 11.47 -2.02
C ILE A 295 11.39 10.47 -1.93
N ARG A 296 11.17 9.24 -2.40
CA ARG A 296 12.20 8.19 -2.44
C ARG A 296 12.91 8.18 -3.78
N MET A 297 14.23 8.41 -3.82
CA MET A 297 15.00 8.16 -5.04
C MET A 297 15.07 6.64 -5.31
N ALA A 298 14.60 6.23 -6.48
CA ALA A 298 14.38 4.83 -6.87
C ALA A 298 15.22 4.47 -8.10
N ASN A 299 16.55 4.50 -7.96
CA ASN A 299 17.52 4.26 -9.04
C ASN A 299 18.43 3.06 -8.75
N ASN A 300 19.19 2.61 -9.76
CA ASN A 300 20.39 1.79 -9.52
C ASN A 300 21.57 2.62 -8.99
N ILE A 301 21.56 3.93 -9.25
CA ILE A 301 22.51 4.89 -8.70
C ILE A 301 21.91 6.31 -8.65
N ASP A 302 21.68 6.83 -7.45
CA ASP A 302 21.05 8.14 -7.24
C ASP A 302 22.04 9.27 -7.60
N ASN A 303 23.27 9.20 -7.07
CA ASN A 303 24.36 10.14 -7.32
C ASN A 303 25.18 9.84 -8.60
N GLY A 304 24.56 9.20 -9.60
CA GLY A 304 25.22 8.85 -10.86
C GLY A 304 25.73 10.09 -11.63
N LYS A 305 24.94 11.18 -11.59
CA LYS A 305 25.22 12.46 -12.27
C LYS A 305 25.19 13.61 -11.26
N MET A 306 26.34 13.89 -10.63
CA MET A 306 26.47 14.92 -9.58
C MET A 306 25.88 16.28 -9.97
N SER A 307 26.09 16.77 -11.20
CA SER A 307 25.57 18.07 -11.62
C SER A 307 24.04 18.15 -11.70
N ALA A 308 23.34 17.01 -11.85
CA ALA A 308 21.87 16.98 -11.84
C ALA A 308 21.30 16.86 -10.41
N LEU A 309 22.05 16.22 -9.50
CA LEU A 309 21.76 16.23 -8.06
C LEU A 309 21.94 17.65 -7.48
N ASP A 310 23.03 18.32 -7.88
CA ASP A 310 23.38 19.68 -7.47
C ASP A 310 22.32 20.71 -7.91
N GLU A 311 21.95 20.68 -9.19
CA GLU A 311 20.86 21.48 -9.79
C GLU A 311 19.49 21.20 -9.13
N PHE A 312 19.18 19.94 -8.81
CA PHE A 312 17.95 19.58 -8.09
C PHE A 312 17.94 20.16 -6.67
N CYS A 313 19.07 20.12 -5.97
CA CYS A 313 19.19 20.69 -4.63
C CYS A 313 19.04 22.22 -4.64
N ASP A 314 19.61 22.94 -5.60
CA ASP A 314 19.39 24.40 -5.72
C ASP A 314 17.90 24.71 -5.89
N LEU A 315 17.22 24.09 -6.86
CA LEU A 315 15.81 24.36 -7.14
C LEU A 315 14.88 24.03 -5.98
N MET A 316 15.14 22.93 -5.26
CA MET A 316 14.40 22.57 -4.04
C MET A 316 14.52 23.64 -2.93
N ILE A 317 15.70 24.29 -2.82
CA ILE A 317 15.98 25.37 -1.88
C ILE A 317 15.37 26.70 -2.34
N GLU A 318 15.54 27.04 -3.62
CA GLU A 318 15.04 28.28 -4.22
C GLU A 318 13.52 28.38 -4.21
N SER A 319 12.82 27.24 -4.28
CA SER A 319 11.36 27.20 -4.21
C SER A 319 10.79 27.06 -2.79
N GLY A 320 11.63 26.80 -1.78
CA GLY A 320 11.21 26.48 -0.42
C GLY A 320 10.51 25.12 -0.25
N LEU A 321 10.52 24.24 -1.26
CA LEU A 321 9.85 22.92 -1.14
C LEU A 321 10.54 22.00 -0.14
N ASN A 322 11.79 22.28 0.23
CA ASN A 322 12.51 21.64 1.33
C ASN A 322 11.81 21.76 2.70
N ASP A 323 10.90 22.75 2.88
CA ASP A 323 10.11 22.93 4.11
C ASP A 323 8.75 22.21 4.04
N GLU A 324 8.35 21.72 2.85
CA GLU A 324 7.08 21.02 2.61
C GLU A 324 7.22 19.49 2.46
N LEU A 325 8.41 18.98 2.17
CA LEU A 325 8.67 17.55 1.96
C LEU A 325 10.16 17.19 2.17
N THR A 326 10.41 15.94 2.55
CA THR A 326 11.77 15.37 2.65
C THR A 326 12.07 14.45 1.45
N TRP A 327 13.33 14.07 1.28
CA TRP A 327 13.70 13.03 0.31
C TRP A 327 14.88 12.15 0.74
N THR A 328 14.98 10.98 0.12
CA THR A 328 15.95 9.92 0.47
C THR A 328 16.71 9.39 -0.75
N MET A 329 17.92 8.87 -0.54
CA MET A 329 18.78 8.25 -1.56
C MET A 329 19.19 6.84 -1.15
N GLU A 330 18.49 5.80 -1.64
CA GLU A 330 18.69 4.42 -1.18
C GLU A 330 19.70 3.62 -2.02
N SER A 331 20.34 4.24 -3.01
CA SER A 331 21.39 3.60 -3.82
C SER A 331 22.42 4.62 -4.30
N SER A 332 23.30 5.06 -3.40
CA SER A 332 24.45 5.92 -3.72
C SER A 332 25.75 5.13 -3.84
N VAL A 333 26.73 5.66 -4.59
CA VAL A 333 28.10 5.13 -4.65
C VAL A 333 29.07 6.14 -4.04
N VAL A 334 30.07 5.64 -3.32
CA VAL A 334 31.18 6.43 -2.78
C VAL A 334 31.85 7.22 -3.90
N ARG A 335 32.12 8.50 -3.66
CA ARG A 335 32.53 9.49 -4.67
C ARG A 335 33.35 10.59 -4.01
N LYS A 336 34.41 11.06 -4.67
CA LYS A 336 35.25 12.15 -4.10
C LYS A 336 34.49 13.48 -3.98
N GLU A 337 33.41 13.65 -4.74
CA GLU A 337 32.58 14.85 -4.69
C GLU A 337 31.63 14.90 -3.47
N MET A 338 31.38 13.77 -2.79
CA MET A 338 30.43 13.67 -1.67
C MET A 338 31.07 14.13 -0.35
N ARG A 339 31.40 15.42 -0.26
CA ARG A 339 32.01 16.06 0.91
C ARG A 339 31.09 17.12 1.52
N LYS A 340 31.48 17.64 2.69
CA LYS A 340 30.70 18.55 3.53
C LYS A 340 29.83 19.59 2.79
N PRO A 341 30.33 20.38 1.80
CA PRO A 341 29.49 21.36 1.11
C PRO A 341 28.33 20.76 0.32
N VAL A 342 28.52 19.56 -0.26
CA VAL A 342 27.47 18.83 -0.98
C VAL A 342 26.45 18.27 -0.01
N TYR A 343 26.88 17.72 1.14
CA TYR A 343 25.96 17.24 2.17
C TYR A 343 25.17 18.36 2.85
N GLU A 344 25.79 19.50 3.15
CA GLU A 344 25.12 20.68 3.72
C GLU A 344 24.06 21.21 2.73
N LYS A 345 24.38 21.28 1.43
CA LYS A 345 23.43 21.62 0.37
C LYS A 345 22.29 20.59 0.26
N MET A 346 22.59 19.29 0.24
CA MET A 346 21.58 18.23 0.23
C MET A 346 20.65 18.28 1.45
N ARG A 347 21.20 18.47 2.66
CA ARG A 347 20.42 18.56 3.89
C ARG A 347 19.48 19.77 3.87
N LYS A 348 19.97 20.92 3.40
CA LYS A 348 19.19 22.15 3.23
C LYS A 348 18.10 21.99 2.17
N ALA A 349 18.35 21.18 1.14
CA ALA A 349 17.35 20.82 0.12
C ALA A 349 16.32 19.78 0.57
N GLY A 350 16.37 19.29 1.82
CA GLY A 350 15.40 18.32 2.37
C GLY A 350 15.84 16.85 2.36
N CYS A 351 17.10 16.54 1.99
CA CYS A 351 17.63 15.17 2.07
C CYS A 351 17.76 14.73 3.53
N THR A 352 17.17 13.60 3.91
CA THR A 352 17.22 13.07 5.28
C THR A 352 18.05 11.80 5.43
N PHE A 353 18.03 10.92 4.42
CA PHE A 353 18.63 9.59 4.49
C PHE A 353 19.42 9.24 3.23
N LEU A 354 20.58 8.61 3.39
CA LEU A 354 21.40 8.12 2.29
C LEU A 354 22.01 6.73 2.58
N THR A 355 21.88 5.80 1.63
CA THR A 355 22.58 4.51 1.64
C THR A 355 23.70 4.49 0.60
N TYR A 356 24.94 4.24 1.04
CA TYR A 356 26.04 3.93 0.14
C TYR A 356 26.20 2.42 -0.07
N GLY A 357 26.27 1.99 -1.33
CA GLY A 357 27.01 0.77 -1.63
C GLY A 357 28.48 1.01 -1.36
N VAL A 358 29.05 0.41 -0.32
CA VAL A 358 30.50 0.38 -0.05
C VAL A 358 31.08 -0.95 -0.55
N GLU A 359 30.44 -2.05 -0.18
CA GLU A 359 30.93 -3.45 -0.21
C GLU A 359 32.10 -3.69 0.76
N THR A 360 33.24 -3.02 0.56
CA THR A 360 34.46 -3.14 1.37
C THR A 360 35.32 -1.87 1.25
N PRO A 361 36.12 -1.48 2.28
CA PRO A 361 37.11 -0.41 2.16
C PRO A 361 38.38 -0.83 1.40
N ALA A 362 38.55 -2.10 1.04
CA ALA A 362 39.73 -2.59 0.31
C ALA A 362 39.65 -2.25 -1.19
N GLU A 363 40.36 -1.19 -1.60
CA GLU A 363 40.34 -0.67 -2.98
C GLU A 363 40.59 -1.75 -4.05
N HIS A 364 41.59 -2.61 -3.86
CA HIS A 364 41.95 -3.63 -4.85
C HIS A 364 40.84 -4.68 -5.07
N LEU A 365 39.99 -4.94 -4.07
CA LEU A 365 38.82 -5.81 -4.23
C LEU A 365 37.72 -5.10 -5.02
N LEU A 366 37.52 -3.80 -4.78
CA LEU A 366 36.58 -2.97 -5.56
C LEU A 366 37.00 -2.90 -7.04
N GLU A 367 38.32 -2.86 -7.33
CA GLU A 367 38.85 -2.96 -8.69
C GLU A 367 38.52 -4.32 -9.31
N LYS A 368 38.85 -5.41 -8.60
CA LYS A 368 38.63 -6.78 -9.06
C LYS A 368 37.16 -7.13 -9.29
N VAL A 369 36.22 -6.47 -8.58
CA VAL A 369 34.78 -6.58 -8.86
C VAL A 369 34.23 -5.54 -9.83
N GLY A 370 35.03 -4.58 -10.32
CA GLY A 370 34.62 -3.61 -11.35
C GLY A 370 33.79 -2.42 -10.84
N LYS A 371 33.97 -2.02 -9.58
CA LYS A 371 33.24 -0.92 -8.92
C LYS A 371 33.98 0.43 -9.02
N THR A 372 34.25 0.84 -10.25
CA THR A 372 35.16 1.94 -10.61
C THR A 372 34.92 3.31 -9.97
N LEU A 373 33.68 3.70 -9.62
CA LEU A 373 33.43 5.02 -9.03
C LEU A 373 33.94 5.19 -7.60
N ALA A 374 33.99 4.11 -6.80
CA ALA A 374 34.49 4.16 -5.43
C ALA A 374 36.02 4.40 -5.35
N LEU A 375 36.71 4.27 -6.50
CA LEU A 375 38.16 4.25 -6.66
C LEU A 375 38.71 5.53 -7.29
N GLN A 376 37.94 6.61 -7.26
CA GLN A 376 38.40 7.90 -7.74
C GLN A 376 39.54 8.41 -6.85
N LYS A 377 40.70 8.73 -7.44
CA LYS A 377 41.81 9.38 -6.73
C LYS A 377 41.32 10.59 -5.92
N GLY A 378 41.53 10.55 -4.60
CA GLY A 378 41.04 11.55 -3.65
C GLY A 378 39.71 11.21 -2.97
N VAL A 379 39.18 9.99 -3.12
CA VAL A 379 38.19 9.44 -2.19
C VAL A 379 38.84 9.26 -0.81
N ASP A 380 38.15 9.71 0.23
CA ASP A 380 38.48 9.50 1.64
C ASP A 380 37.16 9.11 2.31
N LEU A 381 36.93 7.79 2.36
CA LEU A 381 35.67 7.20 2.79
C LEU A 381 35.32 7.51 4.27
N PRO A 382 36.27 7.44 5.23
CA PRO A 382 35.98 7.80 6.63
C PRO A 382 35.41 9.21 6.79
N ALA A 383 35.98 10.20 6.09
CA ALA A 383 35.45 11.56 6.15
C ALA A 383 34.20 11.77 5.28
N ILE A 384 34.04 11.05 4.15
CA ILE A 384 32.77 11.03 3.40
C ILE A 384 31.63 10.57 4.31
N LEU A 385 31.84 9.58 5.18
CA LEU A 385 30.82 9.17 6.16
C LEU A 385 30.65 10.22 7.27
N ARG A 386 31.75 10.63 7.93
CA ARG A 386 31.69 11.58 9.04
C ARG A 386 31.04 12.91 8.65
N GLU A 387 31.41 13.49 7.51
CA GLU A 387 30.86 14.77 7.03
C GLU A 387 29.38 14.70 6.66
N GLY A 388 28.89 13.53 6.19
CA GLY A 388 27.46 13.33 5.94
C GLY A 388 26.64 13.29 7.23
N LYS A 389 27.18 12.65 8.28
CA LYS A 389 26.54 12.64 9.61
C LYS A 389 26.66 14.00 10.32
N GLU A 390 27.79 14.70 10.20
CA GLU A 390 27.96 16.09 10.67
C GLU A 390 26.92 17.03 10.03
N ALA A 391 26.60 16.83 8.75
CA ALA A 391 25.56 17.56 8.03
C ALA A 391 24.13 17.12 8.41
N GLY A 392 23.95 16.19 9.36
CA GLY A 392 22.64 15.75 9.84
C GLY A 392 21.83 14.90 8.84
N ILE A 393 22.52 14.18 7.94
CA ILE A 393 21.93 13.13 7.09
C ILE A 393 22.19 11.78 7.75
N ASP A 394 21.18 10.92 7.79
CA ASP A 394 21.32 9.57 8.32
C ASP A 394 21.91 8.63 7.28
N LEU A 395 23.07 8.04 7.61
CA LEU A 395 23.85 7.21 6.70
C LEU A 395 23.70 5.72 6.98
N THR A 396 23.50 4.97 5.91
CA THR A 396 23.59 3.50 5.88
C THR A 396 24.68 3.08 4.90
N ILE A 397 25.36 1.97 5.15
CA ILE A 397 26.29 1.37 4.18
C ILE A 397 25.94 -0.09 3.90
N ASN A 398 25.94 -0.48 2.62
CA ASN A 398 25.87 -1.88 2.21
C ASN A 398 27.29 -2.48 2.16
N ILE A 399 27.44 -3.70 2.66
CA ILE A 399 28.70 -4.42 2.82
C ILE A 399 28.59 -5.84 2.25
N MET A 400 29.66 -6.33 1.62
CA MET A 400 29.76 -7.69 1.11
C MET A 400 31.02 -8.36 1.68
N ILE A 401 30.84 -9.55 2.27
CA ILE A 401 31.93 -10.39 2.76
C ILE A 401 32.30 -11.40 1.69
N GLY A 402 33.59 -11.75 1.62
CA GLY A 402 34.09 -12.81 0.76
C GLY A 402 34.12 -12.46 -0.72
N LEU A 403 34.49 -11.23 -1.10
CA LEU A 403 34.69 -10.91 -2.52
C LEU A 403 35.85 -11.74 -3.11
N PRO A 404 35.86 -12.09 -4.43
CA PRO A 404 36.90 -12.96 -4.99
C PRO A 404 38.33 -12.44 -4.76
N GLY A 405 39.13 -13.18 -4.00
CA GLY A 405 40.50 -12.80 -3.60
C GLY A 405 40.65 -11.98 -2.31
N GLU A 406 39.57 -11.69 -1.59
CA GLU A 406 39.62 -11.07 -0.26
C GLU A 406 40.50 -11.87 0.71
N THR A 407 41.53 -11.23 1.27
CA THR A 407 42.42 -11.84 2.26
C THR A 407 41.91 -11.67 3.69
N GLU A 408 42.60 -12.25 4.68
CA GLU A 408 42.28 -12.00 6.08
C GLU A 408 42.64 -10.56 6.49
N GLU A 409 43.68 -9.97 5.90
CA GLU A 409 44.08 -8.58 6.11
C GLU A 409 43.01 -7.59 5.61
N ASP A 410 42.37 -7.87 4.47
CA ASP A 410 41.23 -7.11 3.96
C ASP A 410 40.02 -7.21 4.89
N PHE A 411 39.72 -8.42 5.38
CA PHE A 411 38.63 -8.64 6.32
C PHE A 411 38.87 -7.88 7.63
N GLN A 412 40.09 -7.95 8.18
CA GLN A 412 40.48 -7.18 9.36
C GLN A 412 40.50 -5.66 9.10
N HIS A 413 40.78 -5.21 7.88
CA HIS A 413 40.64 -3.81 7.47
C HIS A 413 39.18 -3.36 7.47
N LEU A 414 38.26 -4.16 6.92
CA LEU A 414 36.82 -3.93 7.03
C LEU A 414 36.36 -3.89 8.50
N CYS A 415 36.83 -4.80 9.35
CA CYS A 415 36.52 -4.78 10.77
C CYS A 415 36.95 -3.47 11.46
N ARG A 416 38.22 -3.07 11.32
CA ARG A 416 38.74 -1.81 11.90
C ARG A 416 37.98 -0.59 11.38
N PHE A 417 37.74 -0.53 10.07
CA PHE A 417 36.97 0.54 9.44
C PHE A 417 35.58 0.71 10.08
N LEU A 418 34.89 -0.39 10.40
CA LEU A 418 33.60 -0.33 11.11
C LEU A 418 33.75 0.09 12.58
N GLU A 419 34.76 -0.38 13.32
CA GLU A 419 34.98 0.06 14.71
C GLU A 419 35.26 1.57 14.79
N GLU A 420 36.03 2.10 13.84
CA GLU A 420 36.39 3.51 13.72
C GLU A 420 35.22 4.41 13.27
N ASN A 421 34.42 3.97 12.29
CA ASN A 421 33.42 4.81 11.62
C ASN A 421 31.98 4.63 12.12
N LYS A 422 31.71 3.69 13.04
CA LYS A 422 30.34 3.38 13.54
C LYS A 422 29.51 4.60 13.93
N ASN A 423 30.13 5.64 14.52
CA ASN A 423 29.43 6.83 15.01
C ASN A 423 28.86 7.71 13.87
N ALA A 424 29.32 7.51 12.63
CA ALA A 424 28.80 8.19 11.44
C ALA A 424 27.61 7.45 10.80
N LEU A 425 27.31 6.23 11.25
CA LEU A 425 26.32 5.33 10.65
C LEU A 425 25.10 5.20 11.56
N ILE A 426 23.92 5.00 10.96
CA ILE A 426 22.75 4.49 11.69
C ILE A 426 22.54 2.99 11.46
N MET A 427 23.01 2.44 10.34
CA MET A 427 22.78 1.05 9.97
C MET A 427 23.88 0.53 9.04
N VAL A 428 24.20 -0.76 9.14
CA VAL A 428 25.06 -1.50 8.19
C VAL A 428 24.24 -2.63 7.59
N ASN A 429 24.19 -2.71 6.26
CA ASN A 429 23.43 -3.72 5.53
C ASN A 429 24.38 -4.76 4.90
N PRO A 430 24.67 -5.88 5.59
CA PRO A 430 25.39 -6.99 4.97
C PRO A 430 24.53 -7.68 3.91
N ALA A 431 25.15 -8.17 2.84
CA ALA A 431 24.51 -9.16 1.99
C ALA A 431 24.22 -10.45 2.79
N ILE A 432 22.94 -10.87 2.89
CA ILE A 432 22.45 -12.00 3.73
C ILE A 432 23.19 -13.33 3.43
N GLN A 433 23.56 -13.51 2.17
CA GLN A 433 24.25 -14.67 1.62
C GLN A 433 25.71 -14.33 1.27
N PHE A 434 26.29 -13.32 1.92
CA PHE A 434 27.58 -12.73 1.60
C PHE A 434 27.75 -12.49 0.07
N CYS A 435 28.92 -12.71 -0.52
CA CYS A 435 29.07 -12.58 -1.97
C CYS A 435 28.46 -13.78 -2.72
N GLU A 436 27.29 -13.58 -3.34
CA GLU A 436 26.67 -14.51 -4.30
C GLU A 436 26.66 -13.94 -5.73
N TYR A 437 26.89 -14.80 -6.72
CA TYR A 437 26.85 -14.48 -8.15
C TYR A 437 25.53 -14.91 -8.79
N TYR A 438 24.50 -14.07 -8.64
CA TYR A 438 23.17 -14.28 -9.22
C TYR A 438 23.17 -14.36 -10.76
N PRO A 439 22.21 -15.08 -11.37
CA PRO A 439 21.94 -15.03 -12.81
C PRO A 439 21.83 -13.60 -13.35
N GLY A 440 22.32 -13.37 -14.56
CA GLY A 440 22.38 -12.04 -15.19
C GLY A 440 23.55 -11.16 -14.76
N SER A 441 24.24 -11.48 -13.66
CA SER A 441 25.52 -10.85 -13.34
C SER A 441 26.63 -11.32 -14.31
N SER A 442 27.62 -10.48 -14.58
CA SER A 442 28.67 -10.82 -15.56
C SER A 442 29.66 -11.86 -15.03
N GLY A 443 29.84 -11.93 -13.71
CA GLY A 443 30.59 -12.98 -13.01
C GLY A 443 29.90 -14.33 -13.09
N ASN A 444 28.58 -14.39 -12.85
CA ASN A 444 27.80 -15.63 -13.03
C ASN A 444 27.93 -16.19 -14.46
N ALA A 445 27.89 -15.31 -15.46
CA ALA A 445 28.05 -15.69 -16.86
C ALA A 445 29.50 -16.03 -17.27
N ASN A 446 30.51 -15.70 -16.46
CA ASN A 446 31.94 -15.87 -16.79
C ASN A 446 32.82 -16.10 -15.54
N PRO A 447 32.57 -17.12 -14.68
CA PRO A 447 33.26 -17.28 -13.40
C PRO A 447 34.78 -17.41 -13.54
N GLU A 448 35.21 -18.09 -14.61
CA GLU A 448 36.61 -18.19 -15.05
C GLU A 448 37.34 -16.85 -15.09
N LYS A 449 36.68 -15.78 -15.56
CA LYS A 449 37.32 -14.46 -15.76
C LYS A 449 37.56 -13.69 -14.46
N ILE A 450 36.98 -14.16 -13.36
CA ILE A 450 37.11 -13.54 -12.02
C ILE A 450 37.80 -14.49 -11.02
N GLY A 451 38.33 -15.63 -11.50
CA GLY A 451 39.14 -16.57 -10.74
C GLY A 451 38.34 -17.49 -9.81
N ILE A 452 37.05 -17.71 -10.06
CA ILE A 452 36.20 -18.58 -9.24
C ILE A 452 35.76 -19.83 -9.98
N ASP A 453 35.50 -20.90 -9.25
CA ASP A 453 34.69 -22.04 -9.67
C ASP A 453 33.30 -21.94 -8.99
N MET A 454 32.24 -22.21 -9.75
CA MET A 454 30.84 -22.24 -9.26
C MET A 454 30.23 -23.65 -9.39
N SER A 455 31.04 -24.71 -9.52
CA SER A 455 30.58 -26.10 -9.61
C SER A 455 29.66 -26.54 -8.46
N LYS A 456 29.84 -25.95 -7.27
CA LYS A 456 29.01 -26.12 -6.06
C LYS A 456 27.78 -25.21 -5.99
N GLY A 457 27.61 -24.26 -6.92
CA GLY A 457 26.48 -23.32 -6.98
C GLY A 457 26.87 -21.83 -6.92
N THR A 458 25.89 -20.95 -7.09
CA THR A 458 26.03 -19.48 -7.17
C THR A 458 26.44 -18.82 -5.84
N LEU A 459 26.11 -19.46 -4.72
CA LEU A 459 26.51 -19.08 -3.37
C LEU A 459 27.78 -19.80 -2.91
N MET A 460 27.89 -21.11 -3.15
CA MET A 460 28.98 -21.98 -2.65
C MET A 460 30.25 -21.97 -3.51
N TRP A 461 30.45 -20.96 -4.34
CA TRP A 461 31.62 -20.81 -5.20
C TRP A 461 32.94 -20.73 -4.40
N GLU A 462 34.05 -21.06 -5.03
CA GLU A 462 35.39 -21.05 -4.41
C GLU A 462 36.40 -20.40 -5.35
N THR A 463 37.41 -19.71 -4.81
CA THR A 463 38.54 -19.23 -5.63
C THR A 463 39.41 -20.39 -6.11
N LYS A 464 39.92 -20.30 -7.34
CA LYS A 464 40.74 -21.37 -7.96
C LYS A 464 42.14 -21.53 -7.35
N ASP A 465 42.59 -20.53 -6.60
CA ASP A 465 43.80 -20.59 -5.77
C ASP A 465 43.55 -21.21 -4.37
N GLY A 466 42.29 -21.48 -4.01
CA GLY A 466 41.90 -22.06 -2.72
C GLY A 466 41.99 -21.12 -1.52
N THR A 467 42.38 -19.85 -1.70
CA THR A 467 42.60 -18.89 -0.60
C THR A 467 41.30 -18.39 0.03
N ASN A 468 40.23 -18.34 -0.76
CA ASN A 468 38.91 -17.84 -0.37
C ASN A 468 37.83 -18.86 -0.82
N THR A 469 37.53 -19.80 0.06
CA THR A 469 36.52 -20.87 -0.12
C THR A 469 35.20 -20.51 0.58
N TYR A 470 34.12 -21.28 0.35
CA TYR A 470 32.85 -21.05 1.07
C TYR A 470 33.02 -21.05 2.59
N LEU A 471 33.81 -21.98 3.14
CA LEU A 471 34.08 -22.07 4.58
C LEU A 471 34.78 -20.81 5.12
N VAL A 472 35.77 -20.27 4.39
CA VAL A 472 36.48 -19.02 4.77
C VAL A 472 35.53 -17.82 4.73
N ARG A 473 34.70 -17.68 3.70
CA ARG A 473 33.70 -16.60 3.60
C ARG A 473 32.68 -16.66 4.72
N MET A 474 32.28 -17.87 5.10
CA MET A 474 31.28 -18.11 6.12
C MET A 474 31.81 -17.83 7.54
N ASP A 475 33.05 -18.24 7.87
CA ASP A 475 33.72 -17.86 9.12
C ASP A 475 33.88 -16.33 9.24
N ARG A 476 34.31 -15.65 8.16
CA ARG A 476 34.37 -14.18 8.12
C ARG A 476 32.99 -13.56 8.35
N PHE A 477 31.93 -14.11 7.77
CA PHE A 477 30.57 -13.61 7.97
C PHE A 477 30.10 -13.77 9.43
N GLU A 478 30.42 -14.89 10.08
CA GLU A 478 30.15 -15.12 11.51
C GLU A 478 30.92 -14.13 12.40
N ARG A 479 32.23 -13.92 12.13
CA ARG A 479 33.05 -12.94 12.84
C ARG A 479 32.54 -11.51 12.63
N PHE A 480 32.03 -11.19 11.44
CA PHE A 480 31.38 -9.92 11.10
C PHE A 480 30.04 -9.73 11.83
N ALA A 481 29.18 -10.75 11.89
CA ALA A 481 27.90 -10.69 12.61
C ALA A 481 28.12 -10.40 14.11
N ASN A 482 29.08 -11.10 14.71
CA ASN A 482 29.50 -10.86 16.09
C ASN A 482 30.10 -9.46 16.28
N LEU A 483 30.78 -8.90 15.28
CA LEU A 483 31.28 -7.51 15.33
C LEU A 483 30.14 -6.49 15.32
N LEU A 484 29.14 -6.59 14.43
CA LEU A 484 28.01 -5.66 14.44
C LEU A 484 27.27 -5.69 15.80
N LYS A 485 27.04 -6.90 16.33
CA LYS A 485 26.44 -7.13 17.67
C LYS A 485 27.26 -6.51 18.80
N LYS A 486 28.60 -6.64 18.77
CA LYS A 486 29.55 -6.00 19.71
C LYS A 486 29.49 -4.47 19.61
N LEU A 487 29.43 -3.92 18.39
CA LEU A 487 29.44 -2.48 18.16
C LEU A 487 28.08 -1.80 18.42
N LYS A 488 26.99 -2.58 18.46
CA LYS A 488 25.59 -2.11 18.54
C LYS A 488 25.20 -1.21 17.37
N ILE A 489 25.55 -1.67 16.16
CA ILE A 489 25.12 -1.05 14.91
C ILE A 489 23.92 -1.86 14.40
N ASP A 490 22.80 -1.20 14.15
CA ASP A 490 21.62 -1.86 13.59
C ASP A 490 21.93 -2.42 12.19
N ASN A 491 21.26 -3.50 11.81
CA ASN A 491 21.32 -4.05 10.47
C ASN A 491 19.95 -4.55 10.03
N PHE A 492 19.54 -4.23 8.79
CA PHE A 492 18.18 -4.45 8.28
C PHE A 492 17.73 -5.93 8.29
N PHE A 493 18.69 -6.86 8.35
CA PHE A 493 18.44 -8.30 8.32
C PHE A 493 18.57 -8.99 9.69
N GLN A 494 19.01 -8.29 10.74
CA GLN A 494 19.31 -8.86 12.06
C GLN A 494 20.12 -10.18 11.95
N ILE A 495 21.24 -10.15 11.22
CA ILE A 495 21.99 -11.37 10.85
C ILE A 495 22.47 -12.18 12.05
N GLU A 496 22.64 -11.54 13.20
CA GLU A 496 22.93 -12.13 14.51
C GLU A 496 21.79 -12.95 15.14
N GLU A 497 20.61 -12.98 14.50
CA GLU A 497 19.45 -13.82 14.79
C GLU A 497 19.15 -14.87 13.70
N ILE A 498 19.59 -14.65 12.44
CA ILE A 498 19.16 -15.45 11.26
C ILE A 498 20.29 -16.32 10.68
N PHE A 499 21.52 -16.22 11.19
CA PHE A 499 22.64 -17.00 10.69
C PHE A 499 22.62 -18.46 11.18
N ASP A 500 21.82 -19.30 10.53
CA ASP A 500 21.95 -20.76 10.66
C ASP A 500 23.25 -21.24 9.98
N LYS A 501 24.29 -21.33 10.82
CA LYS A 501 25.61 -21.86 10.47
C LYS A 501 25.57 -23.34 10.13
N HIS A 502 24.82 -24.14 10.88
CA HIS A 502 24.90 -25.59 10.82
C HIS A 502 24.12 -26.16 9.63
N GLN A 503 22.96 -25.60 9.27
CA GLN A 503 22.28 -25.91 8.01
C GLN A 503 23.13 -25.45 6.81
N ARG A 504 23.72 -24.25 6.84
CA ARG A 504 24.59 -23.74 5.75
C ARG A 504 25.84 -24.59 5.55
N LEU A 505 26.45 -25.12 6.63
CA LEU A 505 27.57 -26.06 6.55
C LEU A 505 27.12 -27.45 6.10
N PHE A 506 26.01 -27.97 6.63
CA PHE A 506 25.43 -29.25 6.22
C PHE A 506 25.19 -29.30 4.71
N GLU A 507 24.55 -28.27 4.14
CA GLU A 507 24.30 -28.17 2.69
C GLU A 507 25.62 -28.11 1.89
N TYR A 508 26.63 -27.38 2.37
CA TYR A 508 27.94 -27.34 1.72
C TYR A 508 28.65 -28.70 1.71
N TYR A 509 28.64 -29.42 2.84
CA TYR A 509 29.23 -30.76 2.93
C TYR A 509 28.41 -31.79 2.15
N TYR A 510 27.09 -31.64 2.08
CA TYR A 510 26.21 -32.45 1.22
C TYR A 510 26.56 -32.29 -0.26
N VAL A 511 26.62 -31.05 -0.77
CA VAL A 511 27.02 -30.75 -2.17
C VAL A 511 28.47 -31.20 -2.44
N SER A 512 29.37 -31.05 -1.46
CA SER A 512 30.77 -31.48 -1.55
C SER A 512 30.98 -33.00 -1.34
N LYS A 513 29.91 -33.76 -1.05
CA LYS A 513 29.91 -35.22 -0.80
C LYS A 513 30.76 -35.66 0.40
N ASP A 514 30.93 -34.79 1.40
CA ASP A 514 31.61 -35.11 2.66
C ASP A 514 30.60 -35.62 3.70
N ALA A 515 30.34 -36.93 3.66
CA ALA A 515 29.41 -37.59 4.57
C ALA A 515 29.80 -37.44 6.05
N LYS A 516 31.10 -37.34 6.36
CA LYS A 516 31.58 -37.25 7.74
C LYS A 516 31.26 -35.88 8.34
N ASN A 517 31.63 -34.80 7.65
CA ASN A 517 31.39 -33.47 8.14
C ASN A 517 29.91 -33.06 8.01
N ALA A 518 29.19 -33.51 6.98
CA ALA A 518 27.73 -33.38 6.91
C ALA A 518 27.04 -34.00 8.15
N ALA A 519 27.49 -35.19 8.60
CA ALA A 519 26.93 -35.81 9.80
C ALA A 519 27.27 -35.07 11.11
N ILE A 520 28.45 -34.43 11.21
CA ILE A 520 28.83 -33.61 12.37
C ILE A 520 27.95 -32.36 12.46
N GLU A 521 27.68 -31.71 11.33
CA GLU A 521 26.88 -30.48 11.28
C GLU A 521 25.38 -30.76 11.46
N TYR A 522 24.86 -31.84 10.86
CA TYR A 522 23.46 -32.26 11.05
C TYR A 522 23.09 -32.46 12.52
N ASN A 523 24.00 -33.02 13.33
CA ASN A 523 23.80 -33.23 14.76
C ASN A 523 23.93 -31.97 15.63
N GLN A 524 24.32 -30.82 15.04
CA GLN A 524 24.37 -29.51 15.70
C GLN A 524 23.18 -28.61 15.31
N ILE A 525 22.41 -28.94 14.27
CA ILE A 525 21.16 -28.25 13.92
C ILE A 525 20.12 -28.53 15.04
N PRO A 526 19.44 -27.51 15.59
CA PRO A 526 18.35 -27.71 16.55
C PRO A 526 17.22 -28.58 15.97
N LYS A 527 16.54 -29.35 16.82
CA LYS A 527 15.52 -30.32 16.38
C LYS A 527 14.26 -29.64 15.82
N GLU A 528 14.03 -28.42 16.25
CA GLU A 528 13.01 -27.49 15.77
C GLU A 528 13.30 -26.93 14.36
N ASP A 529 14.57 -26.87 13.95
CA ASP A 529 15.01 -26.32 12.66
C ASP A 529 15.30 -27.42 11.60
N LEU A 530 15.37 -28.69 12.02
CA LEU A 530 15.57 -29.83 11.12
C LEU A 530 14.41 -30.03 10.14
N THR A 531 14.60 -29.61 8.89
CA THR A 531 13.61 -29.79 7.82
C THR A 531 13.55 -31.22 7.28
N GLU A 532 12.43 -31.57 6.63
CA GLU A 532 12.27 -32.81 5.87
C GLU A 532 13.34 -33.00 4.78
N GLU A 533 13.78 -31.90 4.15
CA GLU A 533 14.86 -31.91 3.16
C GLU A 533 16.22 -32.20 3.81
N THR A 534 16.53 -31.50 4.89
CA THR A 534 17.77 -31.68 5.68
C THR A 534 17.90 -33.13 6.13
N THR A 535 16.82 -33.70 6.69
CA THR A 535 16.77 -35.12 7.12
C THR A 535 16.87 -36.09 5.95
N ALA A 536 16.23 -35.82 4.82
CA ALA A 536 16.30 -36.67 3.63
C ALA A 536 17.70 -36.70 3.00
N LYS A 537 18.35 -35.53 2.87
CA LYS A 537 19.75 -35.39 2.42
C LYS A 537 20.73 -36.09 3.37
N PHE A 538 20.50 -35.99 4.68
CA PHE A 538 21.32 -36.65 5.70
C PHE A 538 21.28 -38.17 5.56
N LEU A 539 20.08 -38.74 5.35
CA LEU A 539 19.93 -40.18 5.08
C LEU A 539 20.64 -40.59 3.78
N GLU A 540 20.48 -39.84 2.68
CA GLU A 540 21.15 -40.16 1.42
C GLU A 540 22.69 -40.16 1.59
N ILE A 541 23.28 -39.12 2.19
CA ILE A 541 24.73 -39.00 2.25
C ILE A 541 25.38 -39.94 3.29
N THR A 542 24.66 -40.33 4.35
CA THR A 542 25.20 -41.24 5.38
C THR A 542 24.95 -42.72 5.11
N THR A 543 23.92 -43.07 4.32
CA THR A 543 23.54 -44.48 4.07
C THR A 543 23.57 -44.89 2.60
N GLY A 544 23.56 -43.94 1.67
CA GLY A 544 23.32 -44.18 0.24
C GLY A 544 21.84 -44.36 -0.14
N ASP A 545 20.90 -44.44 0.81
CA ASP A 545 19.48 -44.54 0.50
C ASP A 545 18.87 -43.17 0.17
N ARG A 546 18.64 -42.95 -1.13
CA ARG A 546 17.99 -41.76 -1.69
C ARG A 546 16.46 -41.78 -1.56
N THR A 547 15.84 -42.87 -1.12
CA THR A 547 14.37 -43.06 -1.08
C THR A 547 13.65 -41.94 -0.32
N ALA A 548 14.26 -41.38 0.73
CA ALA A 548 13.71 -40.23 1.45
C ALA A 548 13.73 -38.95 0.58
N LEU A 549 14.84 -38.65 -0.11
CA LEU A 549 14.98 -37.45 -0.90
C LEU A 549 14.13 -37.50 -2.18
N ASP A 550 14.03 -38.64 -2.86
CA ASP A 550 13.20 -38.73 -4.07
C ASP A 550 11.69 -38.62 -3.74
N LYS A 551 11.26 -39.07 -2.54
CA LYS A 551 9.91 -38.77 -2.01
C LYS A 551 9.72 -37.28 -1.75
N TYR A 552 10.68 -36.62 -1.13
CA TYR A 552 10.64 -35.17 -0.89
C TYR A 552 10.63 -34.37 -2.20
N ILE A 553 11.46 -34.72 -3.18
CA ILE A 553 11.49 -34.11 -4.51
C ILE A 553 10.13 -34.30 -5.21
N GLN A 554 9.51 -35.48 -5.11
CA GLN A 554 8.18 -35.69 -5.69
C GLN A 554 7.09 -34.92 -4.96
N LYS A 555 7.18 -34.79 -3.63
CA LYS A 555 6.29 -33.91 -2.85
C LYS A 555 6.42 -32.46 -3.33
N GLN A 556 7.65 -31.92 -3.44
CA GLN A 556 7.88 -30.55 -3.92
C GLN A 556 7.39 -30.34 -5.35
N LYS A 557 7.58 -31.30 -6.26
CA LYS A 557 6.96 -31.25 -7.61
C LYS A 557 5.44 -31.12 -7.54
N ASN A 558 4.78 -31.84 -6.64
CA ASN A 558 3.34 -31.72 -6.44
C ASN A 558 2.97 -30.32 -5.91
N LEU A 559 3.72 -29.78 -4.94
CA LEU A 559 3.48 -28.44 -4.38
C LEU A 559 3.67 -27.31 -5.42
N GLN A 560 4.52 -27.54 -6.43
CA GLN A 560 4.77 -26.60 -7.53
C GLN A 560 3.71 -26.61 -8.62
N VAL A 561 2.90 -27.68 -8.75
CA VAL A 561 1.81 -27.76 -9.74
C VAL A 561 0.41 -27.48 -9.15
N ALA A 562 0.34 -27.13 -7.86
CA ALA A 562 -0.88 -26.78 -7.13
C ALA A 562 -1.77 -25.78 -7.89
N LYS A 563 -3.05 -26.12 -8.11
CA LYS A 563 -4.03 -25.28 -8.81
C LYS A 563 -5.02 -24.70 -7.83
N LEU A 564 -5.54 -23.50 -8.13
CA LEU A 564 -6.59 -22.89 -7.30
C LEU A 564 -7.84 -23.78 -7.16
N GLU A 565 -8.16 -24.55 -8.21
CA GLU A 565 -9.26 -25.52 -8.25
C GLU A 565 -9.14 -26.64 -7.19
N ASP A 566 -7.91 -26.95 -6.75
CA ASP A 566 -7.67 -27.99 -5.72
C ASP A 566 -8.07 -27.52 -4.31
N TYR A 567 -8.11 -26.19 -4.10
CA TYR A 567 -8.35 -25.55 -2.79
C TYR A 567 -9.67 -24.74 -2.74
N VAL A 568 -10.31 -24.48 -3.89
CA VAL A 568 -11.55 -23.71 -4.02
C VAL A 568 -12.56 -24.46 -4.91
N THR A 569 -13.68 -24.88 -4.35
CA THR A 569 -14.68 -25.78 -4.97
C THR A 569 -15.58 -25.14 -6.03
N PHE A 570 -15.28 -23.95 -6.53
CA PHE A 570 -16.24 -23.10 -7.27
C PHE A 570 -16.10 -23.14 -8.80
N ARG A 571 -17.23 -23.02 -9.52
CA ARG A 571 -17.32 -23.09 -11.00
C ARG A 571 -18.39 -22.15 -11.62
N GLY A 572 -18.91 -21.16 -10.90
CA GLY A 572 -19.95 -20.23 -11.39
C GLY A 572 -19.42 -18.89 -11.90
N SER A 573 -20.31 -17.94 -12.21
CA SER A 573 -19.91 -16.61 -12.70
C SER A 573 -19.59 -15.63 -11.56
N ILE A 574 -18.95 -14.49 -11.88
CA ILE A 574 -18.75 -13.37 -10.93
C ILE A 574 -20.09 -12.86 -10.38
N ASP A 575 -21.14 -12.87 -11.20
CA ASP A 575 -22.39 -12.16 -10.93
C ASP A 575 -23.32 -12.97 -10.01
N ASP A 576 -23.12 -14.29 -9.91
CA ASP A 576 -23.90 -15.18 -9.04
C ASP A 576 -23.42 -15.17 -7.57
N ASP A 577 -22.10 -15.11 -7.35
CA ASP A 577 -21.50 -15.56 -6.08
C ASP A 577 -20.96 -14.46 -5.15
N PHE A 578 -20.91 -13.20 -5.60
CA PHE A 578 -20.65 -12.05 -4.73
C PHE A 578 -21.72 -11.89 -3.62
N VAL A 579 -22.83 -12.63 -3.72
CA VAL A 579 -23.93 -12.70 -2.75
C VAL A 579 -23.85 -13.96 -1.86
N ASN A 580 -23.15 -15.02 -2.31
CA ASN A 580 -23.15 -16.34 -1.66
C ASN A 580 -21.94 -16.56 -0.73
N GLU A 581 -20.79 -15.93 -1.00
CA GLU A 581 -19.68 -15.96 -0.05
C GLU A 581 -20.05 -15.15 1.20
N SER A 582 -20.42 -15.86 2.26
CA SER A 582 -21.11 -15.29 3.42
C SER A 582 -20.41 -14.06 4.00
N LEU A 583 -21.15 -12.95 4.10
CA LEU A 583 -20.72 -11.73 4.79
C LEU A 583 -20.25 -12.03 6.23
N SER A 584 -20.76 -13.09 6.85
CA SER A 584 -20.30 -13.57 8.16
C SER A 584 -18.86 -14.05 8.14
N ASN A 585 -18.34 -14.65 7.06
CA ASN A 585 -16.93 -15.08 6.98
C ASN A 585 -16.01 -13.86 6.95
N PHE A 586 -16.29 -12.90 6.06
CA PHE A 586 -15.56 -11.63 5.97
C PHE A 586 -15.51 -10.88 7.32
N ILE A 587 -16.61 -10.92 8.09
CA ILE A 587 -16.70 -10.34 9.44
C ILE A 587 -15.98 -11.20 10.49
N ASN A 588 -16.15 -12.53 10.47
CA ASN A 588 -15.59 -13.44 11.46
C ASN A 588 -14.05 -13.44 11.44
N ASP A 589 -13.43 -13.43 10.27
CA ASP A 589 -11.97 -13.38 10.15
C ASP A 589 -11.41 -12.02 10.56
N TYR A 590 -12.19 -10.95 10.40
CA TYR A 590 -11.86 -9.64 10.94
C TYR A 590 -11.93 -9.59 12.49
N VAL A 591 -12.77 -10.40 13.12
CA VAL A 591 -12.96 -10.44 14.58
C VAL A 591 -11.90 -11.28 15.32
N LYS A 592 -11.25 -12.25 14.64
CA LYS A 592 -10.28 -13.19 15.24
C LYS A 592 -8.94 -12.58 15.70
N ILE A 593 -8.60 -11.35 15.28
CA ILE A 593 -7.35 -10.69 15.66
C ILE A 593 -7.35 -10.40 17.17
N LYS A 594 -6.37 -10.91 17.92
CA LYS A 594 -6.32 -10.78 19.39
C LYS A 594 -6.14 -9.31 19.86
N PRO A 595 -6.44 -8.99 21.14
CA PRO A 595 -6.54 -7.60 21.58
C PRO A 595 -5.25 -6.79 21.62
N TYR A 596 -4.10 -7.46 21.74
CA TYR A 596 -2.80 -6.84 21.99
C TYR A 596 -2.05 -6.47 20.70
N ASP A 597 -2.30 -7.18 19.59
CA ASP A 597 -1.62 -7.02 18.29
C ASP A 597 -2.18 -5.83 17.48
N ARG A 598 -2.56 -4.75 18.19
CA ARG A 598 -3.42 -3.66 17.73
C ARG A 598 -2.83 -2.28 17.98
N GLU A 599 -1.70 -2.00 17.33
CA GLU A 599 -1.47 -0.62 16.91
C GLU A 599 -2.60 -0.19 15.96
N TYR A 600 -3.07 1.05 16.19
CA TYR A 600 -4.33 1.66 15.72
C TYR A 600 -5.65 1.03 16.25
N PRO A 601 -6.58 1.84 16.84
CA PRO A 601 -7.77 1.30 17.48
C PRO A 601 -8.88 0.93 16.49
N ILE A 602 -9.65 -0.12 16.82
CA ILE A 602 -10.82 -0.68 16.10
C ILE A 602 -11.76 0.33 15.42
N HIS A 603 -11.88 1.56 15.96
CA HIS A 603 -12.83 2.56 15.53
C HIS A 603 -12.73 2.94 14.04
N GLU A 604 -11.53 2.99 13.44
CA GLU A 604 -11.36 3.33 12.02
C GLU A 604 -11.87 2.23 11.09
N TRP A 605 -11.73 0.97 11.48
CA TRP A 605 -12.10 -0.18 10.64
C TRP A 605 -13.60 -0.42 10.59
N LYS A 606 -14.33 -0.12 11.68
CA LYS A 606 -15.80 -0.03 11.63
C LYS A 606 -16.27 1.04 10.61
N HIS A 607 -15.44 2.03 10.29
CA HIS A 607 -15.72 3.03 9.26
C HIS A 607 -15.40 2.54 7.84
N LYS A 608 -14.28 1.81 7.65
CA LYS A 608 -13.88 1.23 6.35
C LYS A 608 -14.82 0.11 5.89
N ILE A 609 -15.21 -0.81 6.77
CA ILE A 609 -16.18 -1.88 6.46
C ILE A 609 -17.56 -1.28 6.15
N ARG A 610 -17.95 -0.19 6.84
CA ARG A 610 -19.13 0.61 6.49
C ARG A 610 -19.09 1.06 5.03
N LYS A 611 -17.96 1.64 4.61
CA LYS A 611 -17.80 2.22 3.26
C LYS A 611 -17.89 1.16 2.16
N VAL A 612 -17.29 -0.02 2.34
CA VAL A 612 -17.42 -1.13 1.37
C VAL A 612 -18.88 -1.57 1.22
N LEU A 613 -19.61 -1.74 2.32
CA LEU A 613 -21.03 -2.10 2.30
C LEU A 613 -21.94 -1.02 1.67
N LEU A 614 -21.59 0.26 1.81
CA LEU A 614 -22.33 1.37 1.19
C LEU A 614 -22.08 1.43 -0.34
N VAL A 615 -20.86 1.13 -0.78
CA VAL A 615 -20.46 1.09 -2.19
C VAL A 615 -21.11 -0.08 -2.94
N THR A 616 -21.21 -1.27 -2.33
CA THR A 616 -21.76 -2.47 -3.01
C THR A 616 -23.28 -2.49 -3.11
N SER A 617 -23.99 -1.73 -2.26
CA SER A 617 -25.46 -1.79 -2.12
C SER A 617 -26.22 -0.65 -2.80
N GLY A 618 -25.55 0.17 -3.61
CA GLY A 618 -26.13 1.37 -4.25
C GLY A 618 -26.33 2.55 -3.29
N TYR A 619 -25.97 2.40 -2.01
CA TYR A 619 -26.12 3.42 -0.97
C TYR A 619 -25.24 4.65 -1.16
N ASN A 620 -24.27 4.66 -2.09
CA ASN A 620 -23.49 5.87 -2.43
C ASN A 620 -24.37 7.10 -2.70
N LYS A 621 -25.53 6.95 -3.35
CA LYS A 621 -26.48 8.08 -3.53
C LYS A 621 -27.03 8.62 -2.21
N ILE A 622 -27.18 7.76 -1.20
CA ILE A 622 -27.64 8.14 0.14
C ILE A 622 -26.48 8.67 0.99
N GLU A 623 -25.24 8.18 0.86
CA GLU A 623 -24.07 8.79 1.52
C GLU A 623 -23.84 10.22 1.00
N TYR A 624 -23.98 10.46 -0.30
CA TYR A 624 -24.00 11.82 -0.86
C TYR A 624 -25.17 12.65 -0.31
N LEU A 625 -26.43 12.20 -0.45
CA LEU A 625 -27.59 12.96 0.03
C LEU A 625 -27.57 13.24 1.56
N ILE A 626 -27.01 12.33 2.37
CA ILE A 626 -26.82 12.57 3.81
C ILE A 626 -25.72 13.60 4.06
N ASN A 627 -24.62 13.56 3.31
CA ASN A 627 -23.61 14.62 3.39
C ASN A 627 -24.16 15.97 2.92
N ASP A 628 -24.98 16.01 1.88
CA ASP A 628 -25.68 17.22 1.41
C ASP A 628 -26.66 17.74 2.48
N ILE A 629 -27.44 16.86 3.11
CA ILE A 629 -28.30 17.20 4.27
C ILE A 629 -27.47 17.77 5.43
N LEU A 630 -26.32 17.16 5.77
CA LEU A 630 -25.44 17.64 6.84
C LEU A 630 -24.77 18.97 6.47
N LEU A 631 -24.45 19.19 5.19
CA LEU A 631 -23.93 20.46 4.68
C LEU A 631 -25.01 21.54 4.72
N SER A 632 -26.23 21.29 4.26
CA SER A 632 -27.35 22.23 4.37
C SER A 632 -27.76 22.50 5.81
N LEU A 633 -27.71 21.52 6.72
CA LEU A 633 -27.89 21.76 8.16
C LEU A 633 -26.78 22.67 8.74
N ASN A 634 -25.53 22.50 8.29
CA ASN A 634 -24.41 23.37 8.68
C ASN A 634 -24.51 24.77 8.03
N LYS A 635 -25.07 24.88 6.82
CA LYS A 635 -25.48 26.18 6.22
C LYS A 635 -26.57 26.83 7.06
N ILE A 636 -27.63 26.10 7.44
CA ILE A 636 -28.72 26.61 8.29
C ILE A 636 -28.16 27.12 9.62
N ASP A 637 -27.33 26.34 10.32
CA ASP A 637 -26.79 26.73 11.62
C ASP A 637 -25.91 27.99 11.50
N LYS A 638 -25.06 28.07 10.47
CA LYS A 638 -24.30 29.28 10.14
C LYS A 638 -25.20 30.46 9.76
N ALA A 639 -26.23 30.25 8.94
CA ALA A 639 -27.17 31.29 8.54
C ALA A 639 -27.98 31.81 9.74
N VAL A 640 -28.39 30.93 10.66
CA VAL A 640 -29.04 31.27 11.92
C VAL A 640 -28.09 32.07 12.82
N VAL A 641 -26.84 31.65 12.99
CA VAL A 641 -25.82 32.39 13.77
C VAL A 641 -25.52 33.76 13.14
N THR A 642 -25.37 33.84 11.82
CA THR A 642 -25.15 35.10 11.09
C THR A 642 -26.37 36.01 11.19
N ALA A 643 -27.58 35.49 10.99
CA ALA A 643 -28.82 36.24 11.16
C ALA A 643 -29.03 36.71 12.60
N TYR A 644 -28.60 35.92 13.60
CA TYR A 644 -28.62 36.34 15.01
C TYR A 644 -27.69 37.55 15.24
N ASN A 645 -26.47 37.51 14.68
CA ASN A 645 -25.42 38.52 14.88
C ASN A 645 -25.58 39.79 14.03
N LEU A 646 -26.30 39.75 12.90
CA LEU A 646 -26.55 40.92 12.05
C LEU A 646 -27.45 41.97 12.74
N LYS A 647 -27.14 43.26 12.57
CA LYS A 647 -27.97 44.39 13.05
C LYS A 647 -29.02 44.88 12.02
N THR A 648 -29.48 43.99 11.14
CA THR A 648 -30.46 44.27 10.07
C THR A 648 -31.90 43.98 10.50
N SER A 649 -32.87 44.39 9.67
CA SER A 649 -34.31 44.15 9.89
C SER A 649 -34.68 42.67 9.90
N THR A 650 -35.78 42.34 10.56
CA THR A 650 -36.22 40.95 10.78
C THR A 650 -36.55 40.20 9.48
N THR A 651 -36.99 40.91 8.43
CA THR A 651 -37.39 40.31 7.14
C THR A 651 -36.22 39.63 6.44
N ASN A 652 -35.11 40.35 6.21
CA ASN A 652 -33.91 39.84 5.55
C ASN A 652 -33.26 38.68 6.34
N LYS A 653 -33.47 38.63 7.66
CA LYS A 653 -33.02 37.52 8.52
C LYS A 653 -33.80 36.23 8.27
N PHE A 654 -35.08 36.33 7.90
CA PHE A 654 -35.93 35.17 7.60
C PHE A 654 -35.69 34.59 6.21
N GLU A 655 -35.44 35.43 5.19
CA GLU A 655 -35.14 34.97 3.82
C GLU A 655 -33.86 34.12 3.77
N LEU A 656 -32.79 34.60 4.42
CA LEU A 656 -31.49 33.90 4.56
C LEU A 656 -31.60 32.51 5.20
N ILE A 657 -32.56 32.33 6.11
CA ILE A 657 -32.85 31.04 6.75
C ILE A 657 -33.75 30.19 5.85
N LYS A 658 -34.73 30.81 5.17
CA LYS A 658 -35.72 30.14 4.32
C LYS A 658 -35.08 29.39 3.15
N GLU A 659 -34.21 30.03 2.37
CA GLU A 659 -33.50 29.38 1.25
C GLU A 659 -32.76 28.11 1.70
N SER A 660 -32.15 28.17 2.90
CA SER A 660 -31.40 27.04 3.47
C SER A 660 -32.31 25.89 3.94
N PHE A 661 -33.55 26.19 4.36
CA PHE A 661 -34.56 25.17 4.72
C PHE A 661 -35.24 24.56 3.49
N ASP A 662 -35.51 25.35 2.45
CA ASP A 662 -36.09 24.85 1.20
C ASP A 662 -35.09 23.89 0.49
N GLU A 663 -33.79 24.20 0.54
CA GLU A 663 -32.72 23.30 0.10
C GLU A 663 -32.74 21.96 0.86
N LEU A 664 -32.83 22.02 2.20
CA LEU A 664 -32.87 20.85 3.08
C LEU A 664 -34.08 19.93 2.79
N SER A 665 -35.28 20.50 2.64
CA SER A 665 -36.49 19.73 2.29
C SER A 665 -36.32 18.98 0.96
N SER A 666 -35.71 19.62 -0.04
CA SER A 666 -35.43 18.98 -1.33
C SER A 666 -34.51 17.76 -1.20
N TYR A 667 -33.48 17.81 -0.35
CA TYR A 667 -32.61 16.64 -0.11
C TYR A 667 -33.27 15.56 0.73
N ILE A 668 -34.12 15.90 1.72
CA ILE A 668 -34.88 14.94 2.51
C ILE A 668 -35.85 14.15 1.61
N GLU A 669 -36.58 14.83 0.71
CA GLU A 669 -37.52 14.17 -0.21
C GLU A 669 -36.80 13.23 -1.19
N LYS A 670 -35.66 13.67 -1.77
CA LYS A 670 -34.78 12.82 -2.59
C LYS A 670 -34.27 11.60 -1.82
N THR A 671 -33.93 11.77 -0.53
CA THR A 671 -33.45 10.68 0.34
C THR A 671 -34.54 9.66 0.63
N ASN A 672 -35.76 10.10 0.95
CA ASN A 672 -36.92 9.23 1.17
C ASN A 672 -37.21 8.39 -0.08
N LYS A 673 -37.26 9.03 -1.26
CA LYS A 673 -37.48 8.35 -2.55
C LYS A 673 -36.34 7.40 -2.92
N GLY A 674 -35.10 7.67 -2.48
CA GLY A 674 -33.98 6.73 -2.56
C GLY A 674 -34.17 5.50 -1.65
N MET A 675 -34.58 5.71 -0.40
CA MET A 675 -34.82 4.62 0.55
C MET A 675 -36.01 3.73 0.17
N GLU A 676 -37.13 4.29 -0.31
CA GLU A 676 -38.29 3.50 -0.72
C GLU A 676 -37.95 2.50 -1.83
N ASN A 677 -37.18 2.93 -2.84
CA ASN A 677 -36.69 2.05 -3.90
C ASN A 677 -35.84 0.90 -3.33
N ILE A 678 -34.93 1.17 -2.40
CA ILE A 678 -34.10 0.14 -1.75
C ILE A 678 -34.95 -0.82 -0.90
N PHE A 679 -35.87 -0.32 -0.09
CA PHE A 679 -36.74 -1.18 0.73
C PHE A 679 -37.71 -2.02 -0.12
N SER A 680 -38.07 -1.58 -1.34
CA SER A 680 -38.83 -2.41 -2.28
C SER A 680 -38.06 -3.67 -2.69
N VAL A 681 -36.73 -3.58 -2.90
CA VAL A 681 -35.86 -4.72 -3.26
C VAL A 681 -35.76 -5.72 -2.11
N PHE A 682 -35.61 -5.25 -0.86
CA PHE A 682 -35.55 -6.12 0.32
C PHE A 682 -36.90 -6.70 0.77
N SER A 683 -38.02 -6.27 0.18
CA SER A 683 -39.38 -6.51 0.70
C SER A 683 -39.83 -7.98 0.76
N ARG A 684 -39.20 -8.91 0.01
CA ARG A 684 -39.71 -10.30 -0.14
C ARG A 684 -39.52 -11.20 1.10
N LYS A 685 -38.64 -10.88 2.06
CA LYS A 685 -38.51 -11.61 3.34
C LYS A 685 -37.95 -10.76 4.49
N VAL A 686 -38.80 -10.01 5.22
CA VAL A 686 -38.88 -9.93 6.72
C VAL A 686 -40.11 -9.08 7.10
N ASN A 687 -41.13 -9.70 7.72
CA ASN A 687 -42.37 -8.98 8.08
C ASN A 687 -42.28 -8.12 9.36
N LYS A 688 -41.28 -8.30 10.24
CA LYS A 688 -41.14 -7.49 11.48
C LYS A 688 -40.40 -6.16 11.30
N THR A 689 -39.36 -6.07 10.47
CA THR A 689 -38.64 -4.81 10.19
C THR A 689 -39.57 -3.73 9.62
N ASN A 690 -40.53 -4.17 8.81
CA ASN A 690 -41.56 -3.34 8.16
C ASN A 690 -42.53 -2.65 9.16
N TYR A 691 -42.58 -3.10 10.42
CA TYR A 691 -43.40 -2.49 11.48
C TYR A 691 -42.76 -1.22 12.06
N TYR A 692 -41.51 -1.31 12.54
CA TYR A 692 -40.82 -0.16 13.14
C TYR A 692 -40.43 0.90 12.10
N TYR A 693 -40.08 0.49 10.88
CA TYR A 693 -39.86 1.44 9.77
C TYR A 693 -41.09 2.33 9.52
N LYS A 694 -42.29 1.74 9.52
CA LYS A 694 -43.55 2.50 9.39
C LYS A 694 -43.82 3.43 10.57
N LYS A 695 -43.47 3.05 11.80
CA LYS A 695 -43.55 3.98 12.96
C LYS A 695 -42.56 5.15 12.82
N VAL A 696 -41.31 4.89 12.45
CA VAL A 696 -40.28 5.95 12.31
C VAL A 696 -40.61 6.91 11.16
N ASN A 697 -40.97 6.41 9.98
CA ASN A 697 -41.45 7.27 8.88
C ASN A 697 -42.69 8.08 9.31
N LYS A 698 -43.63 7.49 10.06
CA LYS A 698 -44.78 8.25 10.56
C LYS A 698 -44.38 9.36 11.53
N MET A 699 -43.41 9.15 12.41
CA MET A 699 -42.88 10.22 13.27
C MET A 699 -42.21 11.34 12.46
N MET A 700 -41.40 10.99 11.44
CA MET A 700 -40.75 12.00 10.58
C MET A 700 -41.78 12.79 9.76
N ASN A 701 -42.78 12.13 9.18
CA ASN A 701 -43.84 12.80 8.43
C ASN A 701 -44.69 13.70 9.32
N LEU A 702 -45.06 13.25 10.53
CA LEU A 702 -45.74 14.09 11.52
C LEU A 702 -44.89 15.30 11.94
N PHE A 703 -43.56 15.17 11.99
CA PHE A 703 -42.66 16.28 12.27
C PHE A 703 -42.65 17.31 11.12
N VAL A 704 -42.57 16.86 9.87
CA VAL A 704 -42.68 17.72 8.68
C VAL A 704 -44.04 18.43 8.63
N GLU A 705 -45.15 17.70 8.80
CA GLU A 705 -46.49 18.31 8.89
C GLU A 705 -46.62 19.34 10.02
N GLY A 706 -45.89 19.15 11.13
CA GLY A 706 -45.81 20.10 12.23
C GLY A 706 -45.05 21.38 11.85
N VAL A 707 -43.95 21.25 11.11
CA VAL A 707 -43.18 22.38 10.57
C VAL A 707 -44.00 23.15 9.52
N ASP A 708 -44.69 22.45 8.62
CA ASP A 708 -45.55 23.09 7.60
C ASP A 708 -46.75 23.81 8.22
N ALA A 709 -47.37 23.24 9.27
CA ALA A 709 -48.44 23.89 10.03
C ALA A 709 -47.96 25.15 10.78
N ILE A 710 -46.66 25.29 11.05
CA ILE A 710 -46.03 26.51 11.58
C ILE A 710 -45.73 27.50 10.43
N ASN A 711 -45.14 27.02 9.33
CA ASN A 711 -44.77 27.84 8.17
C ASN A 711 -45.96 28.49 7.46
N GLY A 712 -47.12 27.80 7.39
CA GLY A 712 -48.34 28.28 6.74
C GLY A 712 -48.95 29.58 7.31
N ASN A 713 -48.39 30.14 8.39
CA ASN A 713 -48.86 31.39 9.01
C ASN A 713 -48.13 32.65 8.49
N GLN A 714 -47.30 32.56 7.42
CA GLN A 714 -46.52 33.71 6.90
C GLN A 714 -47.33 34.89 6.30
N GLN A 715 -48.67 34.82 6.21
CA GLN A 715 -49.52 35.95 5.76
C GLN A 715 -50.08 36.84 6.91
N GLY A 716 -49.35 36.96 8.02
CA GLY A 716 -49.48 38.11 8.94
C GLY A 716 -50.69 38.14 9.88
N SER A 717 -51.57 37.14 9.87
CA SER A 717 -52.66 36.99 10.84
C SER A 717 -52.24 36.15 12.06
N SER A 718 -52.85 36.40 13.22
CA SER A 718 -52.67 35.57 14.42
C SER A 718 -53.11 34.11 14.20
N MET A 719 -52.56 33.17 14.99
CA MET A 719 -52.84 31.73 14.86
C MET A 719 -54.34 31.41 14.91
N ASN A 720 -54.91 31.06 13.76
CA ASN A 720 -56.28 30.55 13.69
C ASN A 720 -56.40 29.22 14.46
N GLY A 721 -57.48 29.07 15.24
CA GLY A 721 -57.66 27.95 16.16
C GLY A 721 -57.66 26.54 15.52
N SER A 722 -57.87 26.47 14.20
CA SER A 722 -57.72 25.24 13.41
C SER A 722 -56.28 24.72 13.39
N ASN A 723 -55.30 25.58 13.03
CA ASN A 723 -53.89 25.20 12.93
C ASN A 723 -53.33 24.81 14.31
N ASN A 724 -53.77 25.51 15.36
CA ASN A 724 -53.40 25.20 16.74
C ASN A 724 -53.97 23.83 17.19
N LYS A 725 -55.18 23.47 16.76
CA LYS A 725 -55.71 22.08 16.95
C LYS A 725 -54.90 21.05 16.16
N LYS A 726 -54.54 21.30 14.90
CA LYS A 726 -53.73 20.37 14.09
C LYS A 726 -52.37 20.11 14.74
N LEU A 727 -51.65 21.17 15.14
CA LEU A 727 -50.33 21.05 15.77
C LEU A 727 -50.39 20.32 17.11
N ASN A 728 -51.39 20.60 17.96
CA ASN A 728 -51.57 19.85 19.21
C ASN A 728 -51.95 18.37 18.98
N SER A 729 -52.67 18.05 17.90
CA SER A 729 -52.94 16.66 17.51
C SER A 729 -51.65 15.93 17.09
N ILE A 730 -50.84 16.58 16.24
CA ILE A 730 -49.52 16.07 15.80
C ILE A 730 -48.60 15.80 16.99
N LEU A 731 -48.48 16.76 17.92
CA LEU A 731 -47.65 16.62 19.12
C LEU A 731 -48.13 15.48 20.03
N LYS A 732 -49.45 15.32 20.19
CA LYS A 732 -50.03 14.23 20.99
C LYS A 732 -49.84 12.86 20.33
N GLU A 733 -49.90 12.79 18.99
CA GLU A 733 -49.66 11.55 18.26
C GLU A 733 -48.18 11.16 18.25
N LEU A 734 -47.26 12.12 18.13
CA LEU A 734 -45.81 11.92 18.32
C LEU A 734 -45.49 11.39 19.72
N TYR A 735 -46.06 12.00 20.76
CA TYR A 735 -45.91 11.55 22.15
C TYR A 735 -46.44 10.12 22.36
N ASN A 736 -47.60 9.79 21.77
CA ASN A 736 -48.16 8.44 21.84
C ASN A 736 -47.32 7.42 21.05
N LEU A 737 -46.76 7.78 19.89
CA LEU A 737 -45.89 6.88 19.13
C LEU A 737 -44.60 6.58 19.90
N ALA A 738 -43.97 7.59 20.48
CA ALA A 738 -42.75 7.44 21.28
C ALA A 738 -42.95 6.50 22.48
N ASN A 739 -44.07 6.66 23.21
CA ASN A 739 -44.44 5.79 24.33
C ASN A 739 -44.96 4.39 23.91
N SER A 740 -45.09 4.11 22.61
CA SER A 740 -45.57 2.81 22.08
C SER A 740 -44.44 1.83 21.72
N ILE A 741 -43.26 1.99 22.32
CA ILE A 741 -42.05 1.21 22.04
C ILE A 741 -41.60 0.55 23.35
N ASP A 742 -41.86 -0.75 23.49
CA ASP A 742 -41.57 -1.55 24.69
C ASP A 742 -40.05 -1.69 24.92
N GLU A 743 -39.61 -1.52 26.17
CA GLU A 743 -38.20 -1.64 26.59
C GLU A 743 -37.58 -3.00 26.24
N ASN A 744 -38.35 -4.09 26.29
CA ASN A 744 -37.83 -5.42 25.98
C ASN A 744 -37.64 -5.65 24.47
N GLU A 745 -38.52 -5.12 23.62
CA GLU A 745 -38.31 -5.13 22.16
C GLU A 745 -37.17 -4.17 21.76
N ASN A 746 -37.09 -3.03 22.44
CA ASN A 746 -36.00 -2.07 22.28
C ASN A 746 -34.64 -2.69 22.62
N ARG A 747 -34.58 -3.76 23.44
CA ARG A 747 -33.34 -4.53 23.69
C ARG A 747 -32.80 -5.23 22.43
N VAL A 748 -33.67 -5.66 21.51
CA VAL A 748 -33.27 -6.25 20.22
C VAL A 748 -32.86 -5.16 19.22
N PHE A 749 -33.66 -4.09 19.11
CA PHE A 749 -33.33 -2.95 18.23
C PHE A 749 -32.06 -2.23 18.67
N SER A 750 -31.90 -2.00 19.97
CA SER A 750 -30.68 -1.44 20.58
C SER A 750 -29.48 -2.37 20.40
N LYS A 751 -29.62 -3.70 20.45
CA LYS A 751 -28.52 -4.64 20.13
C LYS A 751 -28.07 -4.49 18.67
N LEU A 752 -29.02 -4.43 17.74
CA LEU A 752 -28.75 -4.19 16.31
C LEU A 752 -28.03 -2.83 16.10
N MET A 753 -28.44 -1.79 16.81
CA MET A 753 -27.80 -0.45 16.79
C MET A 753 -26.42 -0.41 17.48
N TRP A 754 -26.22 -1.22 18.53
CA TRP A 754 -24.95 -1.42 19.24
C TRP A 754 -23.89 -2.04 18.34
N GLU A 755 -24.27 -3.12 17.67
CA GLU A 755 -23.42 -3.85 16.74
C GLU A 755 -23.09 -2.98 15.53
N THR A 756 -24.07 -2.24 15.00
CA THR A 756 -23.90 -1.51 13.74
C THR A 756 -23.29 -0.11 13.82
N HIS A 757 -23.67 0.82 14.72
CA HIS A 757 -23.27 2.24 14.55
C HIS A 757 -22.96 3.10 15.80
N PHE A 758 -23.70 3.03 16.93
CA PHE A 758 -23.76 4.18 17.87
C PHE A 758 -22.44 4.60 18.57
N PHE A 759 -21.43 3.73 18.55
CA PHE A 759 -20.12 3.93 19.19
C PHE A 759 -19.35 5.17 18.69
N ALA A 760 -19.55 5.58 17.44
CA ALA A 760 -18.83 6.71 16.83
C ALA A 760 -19.31 8.09 17.33
N PHE A 761 -20.58 8.20 17.72
CA PHE A 761 -21.15 9.43 18.30
C PHE A 761 -20.72 9.59 19.77
N TYR A 762 -20.80 8.51 20.55
CA TYR A 762 -20.46 8.48 21.97
C TYR A 762 -19.01 8.88 22.26
N ASN A 763 -18.03 8.27 21.57
CA ASN A 763 -16.60 8.48 21.83
C ASN A 763 -16.08 9.89 21.48
N ARG A 764 -16.83 10.72 20.73
CA ARG A 764 -16.43 12.09 20.39
C ARG A 764 -16.99 13.17 21.31
N VAL A 765 -17.89 12.82 22.24
CA VAL A 765 -18.61 13.83 23.05
C VAL A 765 -18.40 13.65 24.56
N VAL A 766 -18.42 12.42 25.10
CA VAL A 766 -18.22 12.21 26.56
C VAL A 766 -17.46 10.91 26.85
N GLY A 767 -16.26 11.04 27.43
CA GLY A 767 -15.56 9.89 28.01
C GLY A 767 -15.97 9.67 29.47
N TYR A 768 -16.90 8.74 29.74
CA TYR A 768 -16.91 7.83 30.91
C TYR A 768 -18.12 6.88 30.85
N ARG A 769 -17.95 5.64 31.35
CA ARG A 769 -18.96 4.57 31.28
C ARG A 769 -20.09 4.76 32.30
N ASN A 770 -21.36 4.75 31.86
CA ASN A 770 -22.49 4.02 32.48
C ASN A 770 -23.81 4.28 31.72
N THR A 771 -24.72 3.31 31.74
CA THR A 771 -25.78 3.16 30.72
C THR A 771 -27.01 4.05 30.93
N GLU A 772 -27.36 4.39 32.17
CA GLU A 772 -28.63 5.06 32.52
C GLU A 772 -28.75 6.48 31.95
N ARG A 773 -27.63 7.18 31.79
CA ARG A 773 -27.61 8.56 31.28
C ARG A 773 -28.01 8.69 29.80
N GLY A 774 -28.02 7.60 29.04
CA GLY A 774 -28.53 7.60 27.66
C GLY A 774 -30.04 7.88 27.59
N ILE A 775 -30.82 7.29 28.50
CA ILE A 775 -32.26 7.51 28.62
C ILE A 775 -32.52 8.96 29.07
N ILE A 776 -31.78 9.42 30.08
CA ILE A 776 -31.84 10.81 30.57
C ILE A 776 -31.50 11.80 29.44
N MET A 777 -30.50 11.51 28.59
CA MET A 777 -30.14 12.41 27.49
C MET A 777 -31.14 12.40 26.34
N LEU A 778 -31.75 11.25 26.00
CA LEU A 778 -32.84 11.22 25.01
C LEU A 778 -34.07 12.00 25.52
N HIS A 779 -34.43 11.81 26.80
CA HIS A 779 -35.40 12.65 27.49
C HIS A 779 -34.99 14.12 27.47
N THR A 780 -33.72 14.45 27.72
CA THR A 780 -33.24 15.85 27.77
C THR A 780 -33.24 16.50 26.39
N VAL A 781 -32.97 15.78 25.30
CA VAL A 781 -33.07 16.33 23.94
C VAL A 781 -34.54 16.51 23.55
N ILE A 782 -35.41 15.54 23.84
CA ILE A 782 -36.85 15.66 23.61
C ILE A 782 -37.45 16.79 24.46
N ASP A 783 -37.09 16.90 25.73
CA ASP A 783 -37.50 17.95 26.66
C ASP A 783 -36.89 19.31 26.31
N PHE A 784 -35.68 19.39 25.77
CA PHE A 784 -35.08 20.64 25.26
C PHE A 784 -35.78 21.10 23.97
N LEU A 785 -36.10 20.18 23.06
CA LEU A 785 -36.85 20.48 21.85
C LEU A 785 -38.30 20.87 22.18
N LEU A 786 -38.97 20.13 23.08
CA LEU A 786 -40.29 20.50 23.61
C LEU A 786 -40.23 21.85 24.34
N LYS A 787 -39.23 22.12 25.19
CA LYS A 787 -39.05 23.43 25.85
C LYS A 787 -38.77 24.53 24.85
N LYS A 788 -38.02 24.29 23.76
CA LYS A 788 -37.86 25.27 22.66
C LYS A 788 -39.18 25.51 21.93
N MET A 789 -39.96 24.47 21.62
CA MET A 789 -41.28 24.60 21.00
C MET A 789 -42.30 25.30 21.94
N ILE A 790 -42.23 25.04 23.24
CA ILE A 790 -43.04 25.70 24.27
C ILE A 790 -42.61 27.16 24.46
N VAL A 791 -41.31 27.47 24.46
CA VAL A 791 -40.80 28.86 24.50
C VAL A 791 -41.13 29.64 23.22
N LEU A 792 -41.23 28.97 22.06
CA LEU A 792 -41.75 29.54 20.82
C LEU A 792 -43.28 29.73 20.85
N ARG A 793 -44.01 28.99 21.69
CA ARG A 793 -45.47 29.13 21.91
C ARG A 793 -45.80 30.21 22.96
N ASP A 794 -45.10 30.20 24.10
CA ASP A 794 -45.49 30.88 25.34
C ASP A 794 -45.07 32.36 25.39
N LYS A 795 -45.32 33.10 24.29
CA LYS A 795 -45.47 34.56 24.37
C LYS A 795 -46.87 35.01 24.83
N LYS A 796 -47.85 34.10 24.95
CA LYS A 796 -48.97 34.21 25.90
C LYS A 796 -49.80 32.92 26.05
N ALA A 797 -50.39 32.76 27.24
CA ALA A 797 -51.35 31.73 27.66
C ALA A 797 -50.81 30.30 27.88
N ALA A 798 -50.93 29.83 29.13
CA ALA A 798 -50.61 28.46 29.56
C ALA A 798 -51.85 27.54 29.50
N LEU A 799 -51.63 26.23 29.57
CA LEU A 799 -52.66 25.22 29.87
C LEU A 799 -52.04 23.97 30.50
N ASP A 800 -52.82 23.23 31.28
CA ASP A 800 -52.35 22.20 32.21
C ASP A 800 -51.81 20.92 31.56
N ILE A 801 -50.74 20.40 32.18
CA ILE A 801 -50.28 19.01 32.05
C ILE A 801 -50.17 18.44 33.49
N PRO A 802 -50.81 17.31 33.82
CA PRO A 802 -50.88 16.83 35.20
C PRO A 802 -49.52 16.34 35.72
N LYS A 803 -49.07 16.88 36.86
CA LYS A 803 -47.82 16.50 37.53
C LYS A 803 -47.93 15.13 38.20
N SER A 804 -47.46 14.07 37.55
CA SER A 804 -47.16 12.79 38.21
C SER A 804 -45.89 12.91 39.08
N LYS A 805 -45.97 12.46 40.33
CA LYS A 805 -44.88 12.61 41.33
C LYS A 805 -43.83 11.49 41.19
N LYS A 806 -42.55 11.83 40.94
CA LYS A 806 -41.33 11.08 41.38
C LYS A 806 -40.00 11.69 40.85
N THR A 807 -39.67 12.94 41.20
CA THR A 807 -38.46 13.63 40.65
C THR A 807 -37.65 14.48 41.64
N ASN A 808 -37.99 14.51 42.94
CA ASN A 808 -37.47 15.55 43.85
C ASN A 808 -36.32 15.14 44.78
N ASP A 809 -35.95 13.86 44.86
CA ASP A 809 -35.01 13.36 45.89
C ASP A 809 -33.52 13.34 45.47
N PHE A 810 -33.20 13.81 44.25
CA PHE A 810 -31.82 13.76 43.71
C PHE A 810 -30.98 15.04 43.89
N PHE A 811 -31.51 16.09 44.54
CA PHE A 811 -30.79 17.36 44.74
C PHE A 811 -30.88 17.88 46.18
N LYS A 812 -29.94 17.43 47.02
CA LYS A 812 -29.39 18.22 48.12
C LYS A 812 -27.86 18.23 48.00
N PRO A 813 -27.19 19.39 47.94
CA PRO A 813 -25.74 19.44 48.13
C PRO A 813 -25.40 19.22 49.60
N THR A 814 -24.32 18.50 49.86
CA THR A 814 -23.66 18.45 51.17
C THR A 814 -22.31 19.14 51.04
N GLU A 815 -22.15 20.26 51.73
CA GLU A 815 -20.87 20.95 51.89
C GLU A 815 -20.03 20.16 52.90
N ASP A 816 -18.88 19.60 52.50
CA ASP A 816 -17.71 19.51 53.40
C ASP A 816 -16.40 19.07 52.71
N SER A 817 -15.27 19.43 53.34
CA SER A 817 -13.92 18.83 53.21
C SER A 817 -13.13 18.87 51.87
N ASN A 818 -12.49 20.03 51.62
CA ASN A 818 -11.08 20.25 51.20
C ASN A 818 -10.39 19.58 49.97
N PRO A 819 -9.47 20.31 49.27
CA PRO A 819 -8.64 19.79 48.18
C PRO A 819 -7.22 19.36 48.61
N VAL A 820 -6.65 18.32 48.00
CA VAL A 820 -5.22 17.97 48.11
C VAL A 820 -4.68 17.38 46.79
N TYR A 821 -3.37 17.55 46.55
CA TYR A 821 -2.56 16.98 45.46
C TYR A 821 -2.83 17.45 44.02
N ALA A 822 -2.20 18.58 43.67
CA ALA A 822 -1.52 18.70 42.38
C ALA A 822 -0.10 18.10 42.46
N GLY A 823 0.40 17.51 41.38
CA GLY A 823 1.83 17.19 41.28
C GLY A 823 2.23 16.10 40.27
N LYS A 824 2.80 16.53 39.13
CA LYS A 824 3.55 15.74 38.13
C LYS A 824 2.72 14.68 37.37
N ILE A 825 2.94 14.43 36.08
CA ILE A 825 3.97 14.94 35.13
C ILE A 825 3.28 15.80 34.06
#